data_AF-A0A0D2DKW3-F1
#
_entry.id   AF-A0A0D2DKW3-F1
#
_cell.length_a   1.000
_cell.length_b   1.000
_cell.length_c   1.000
_cell.angle_alpha   90.00
_cell.angle_beta   90.00
_cell.angle_gamma   90.00
#
_symmetry.space_group_name_H-M   'P 1'
#
loop_
_entity.id
_entity.type
_entity.pdbx_description
1 polymer ?
#
loop_
_entity_poly.entity_id
_entity_poly.type
_entity_poly.pdbx_seq_one_letter_code
_entity_poly.pdbx_strand_id
1 'polypeptide(L)'
;MNDPGLDEPIADASAIVKENVEDHPPASHHNAQTSSPHQHRNASPEETYDKMEEEEQERNFLMPARWWYASTGVPLVAGTFGPMANAFSICALVENWRVEIPPGGTEEHGIDIKDPGWLIAVNAVSLAFALVANMSLLLNMARRVPFRIAQPITIAGFWIASVLLISLIAVASSDFDVPGVRHQALSQAYYYAIFAACLYQIISYLMCFTVYGAYKGHFSKEFKLTVAQRTLMLQTIMFLLYQLLGALVYSHIEGWKFLDAVYWAEFTSLTIGIGDDYTPKTHLGRGLLFPFAMGGIIILGLVVGSIRSLILERGKKKMAARLTEKTRRRLLKEIERISKRKSRLKHKGALGLGKHTTKALTVEPGDGEVAELERRQAEFEAMRKVQDWAATERKYMSLLVSTFAFAFLWTIGALVFERAERNQDWSYFGSLYFSYTTLLTIGYGDFQPMSNSGKPFFVFWTLLAVPTLTILISDMGDTVVKAVKDVTIWLGEITVLPSSEDTIANRLKHGVYKVTLGQLDPRSSDSRDKHKAGGKDKDTKDRLAADFEEEEKQDESDARHKGDRWQEDAHHHRHVLLSQIRRVYADASAATPKKYSYEEWQYFLKLLGEDEADASYHRRAPIHGDEDREAREATKKNNEGGNLYIGRHGAGSDGPKEGRDVQAPKWSWIGAQSPLMGDKEEAEWLLERLFQRLEESLHSDRPQAEHGKHYPRDLQEQKQREEDGMGSGRCVS
;
A
#
# COMPACT_ATOMS: atom_id res chain seq x y z
N MET A 1 -3.99 -5.72 43.50
CA MET A 1 -3.26 -7.01 43.56
C MET A 1 -1.90 -6.71 44.16
N ASN A 2 -1.65 -7.07 45.42
CA ASN A 2 -0.29 -7.04 46.00
C ASN A 2 0.40 -8.35 45.62
N ASP A 3 0.72 -8.49 44.34
CA ASP A 3 1.50 -9.62 43.87
C ASP A 3 2.99 -9.24 43.96
N PRO A 4 3.77 -9.83 44.88
CA PRO A 4 5.17 -9.46 45.12
C PRO A 4 6.07 -9.66 43.89
N GLY A 5 5.61 -10.39 42.86
CA GLY A 5 6.34 -10.50 41.59
C GLY A 5 6.32 -9.24 40.71
N LEU A 6 5.47 -8.26 41.03
CA LEU A 6 5.34 -6.99 40.29
C LEU A 6 6.11 -5.83 40.93
N ASP A 7 6.64 -6.00 42.14
CA ASP A 7 7.36 -4.93 42.84
C ASP A 7 8.65 -4.53 42.08
N GLU A 8 9.36 -5.49 41.50
CA GLU A 8 10.60 -5.25 40.73
C GLU A 8 10.32 -4.54 39.40
N PRO A 9 9.37 -4.99 38.53
CA PRO A 9 9.01 -4.28 37.31
C PRO A 9 8.44 -2.87 37.53
N ILE A 10 7.65 -2.67 38.60
CA ILE A 10 7.11 -1.35 38.94
C ILE A 10 8.23 -0.43 39.44
N ALA A 11 9.16 -0.95 40.25
CA ALA A 11 10.33 -0.20 40.68
C ALA A 11 11.17 0.25 39.48
N ASP A 12 11.44 -0.64 38.52
CA ASP A 12 12.16 -0.34 37.27
C ASP A 12 11.44 0.70 36.42
N ALA A 13 10.12 0.56 36.22
CA ALA A 13 9.33 1.56 35.49
C ALA A 13 9.36 2.93 36.19
N SER A 14 9.26 2.94 37.52
CA SER A 14 9.35 4.19 38.30
C SER A 14 10.75 4.81 38.25
N ALA A 15 11.81 3.99 38.19
CA ALA A 15 13.18 4.43 38.07
C ALA A 15 13.43 5.06 36.70
N ILE A 16 12.91 4.46 35.62
CA ILE A 16 12.98 5.03 34.27
C ILE A 16 12.23 6.36 34.19
N VAL A 17 11.04 6.47 34.81
CA VAL A 17 10.29 7.72 34.87
C VAL A 17 11.05 8.77 35.69
N LYS A 18 11.65 8.40 36.82
CA LYS A 18 12.48 9.32 37.62
C LYS A 18 13.74 9.76 36.89
N GLU A 19 14.46 8.86 36.22
CA GLU A 19 15.66 9.20 35.45
C GLU A 19 15.32 10.18 34.32
N ASN A 20 14.21 9.93 33.59
CA ASN A 20 13.72 10.84 32.55
C ASN A 20 13.25 12.20 33.08
N VAL A 21 12.86 12.30 34.36
CA VAL A 21 12.38 13.53 34.99
C VAL A 21 13.50 14.30 35.70
N GLU A 22 14.49 13.60 36.29
CA GLU A 22 15.56 14.20 37.09
C GLU A 22 16.83 14.54 36.27
N ASP A 23 17.18 13.79 35.23
CA ASP A 23 18.40 14.07 34.42
C ASP A 23 18.21 15.16 33.35
N HIS A 24 17.05 15.80 33.32
CA HIS A 24 16.81 17.00 32.51
C HIS A 24 16.39 18.21 33.37
N PRO A 25 17.27 18.71 34.28
CA PRO A 25 17.05 20.02 34.86
C PRO A 25 17.22 21.09 33.76
N PRO A 26 16.36 22.13 33.74
CA PRO A 26 16.29 23.09 32.66
C PRO A 26 17.60 23.87 32.54
N ALA A 27 18.25 23.75 31.38
CA ALA A 27 19.42 24.54 31.02
C ALA A 27 19.05 26.04 31.08
N SER A 28 19.70 26.75 31.99
CA SER A 28 19.57 28.18 32.19
C SER A 28 20.01 28.95 30.95
N HIS A 29 19.26 30.03 30.69
CA HIS A 29 19.44 30.98 29.60
C HIS A 29 20.91 31.39 29.33
N HIS A 30 21.48 30.95 28.20
CA HIS A 30 22.48 31.74 27.48
C HIS A 30 22.47 31.48 25.96
N ASN A 31 22.18 32.57 25.25
CA ASN A 31 22.50 32.95 23.87
C ASN A 31 23.17 31.98 22.88
N ALA A 32 22.57 31.98 21.67
CA ALA A 32 23.16 32.05 20.33
C ALA A 32 24.08 30.92 19.80
N GLN A 33 23.59 30.31 18.72
CA GLN A 33 24.35 29.74 17.59
C GLN A 33 25.34 28.61 17.89
N THR A 34 24.82 27.39 18.08
CA THR A 34 25.42 26.18 17.47
C THR A 34 24.33 25.13 17.23
N SER A 35 24.04 24.85 15.97
CA SER A 35 23.34 23.66 15.53
C SER A 35 24.14 22.41 15.95
N SER A 36 23.69 21.68 16.95
CA SER A 36 24.28 20.39 17.35
C SER A 36 23.22 19.29 17.26
N PRO A 37 23.46 18.21 16.48
CA PRO A 37 22.48 17.15 16.27
C PRO A 37 22.54 16.11 17.40
N HIS A 38 21.64 16.22 18.38
CA HIS A 38 21.55 15.25 19.49
C HIS A 38 20.16 14.70 19.83
N GLN A 39 19.12 14.89 18.99
CA GLN A 39 17.76 14.44 19.31
C GLN A 39 17.36 13.01 18.84
N HIS A 40 18.29 12.14 18.44
CA HIS A 40 17.92 10.82 17.88
C HIS A 40 18.40 9.57 18.63
N ARG A 41 18.72 9.65 19.94
CA ARG A 41 19.29 8.48 20.65
C ARG A 41 18.32 7.60 21.45
N ASN A 42 17.06 8.01 21.67
CA ASN A 42 16.12 7.27 22.54
C ASN A 42 14.87 6.71 21.84
N ALA A 43 14.83 6.66 20.51
CA ALA A 43 13.73 5.96 19.83
C ALA A 43 13.94 4.45 19.96
N SER A 44 12.88 3.71 20.31
CA SER A 44 12.94 2.24 20.28
C SER A 44 13.25 1.77 18.84
N PRO A 45 13.80 0.56 18.63
CA PRO A 45 14.00 0.03 17.29
C PRO A 45 12.72 0.09 16.45
N GLU A 46 11.56 -0.23 17.06
CA GLU A 46 10.24 -0.20 16.43
C GLU A 46 9.84 1.21 16.00
N GLU A 47 9.95 2.20 16.89
CA GLU A 47 9.66 3.61 16.55
C GLU A 47 10.57 4.16 15.45
N THR A 48 11.83 3.72 15.43
CA THR A 48 12.78 4.07 14.37
C THR A 48 12.36 3.44 13.04
N TYR A 49 11.86 2.20 13.04
CA TYR A 49 11.34 1.54 11.86
C TYR A 49 10.07 2.23 11.34
N ASP A 50 9.10 2.52 12.21
CA ASP A 50 7.83 3.15 11.82
C ASP A 50 8.05 4.54 11.23
N LYS A 51 8.85 5.40 11.87
CA LYS A 51 9.21 6.72 11.32
C LYS A 51 9.93 6.63 9.98
N MET A 52 10.83 5.64 9.83
CA MET A 52 11.53 5.41 8.56
C MET A 52 10.57 4.94 7.45
N GLU A 53 9.54 4.17 7.79
CA GLU A 53 8.49 3.75 6.86
C GLU A 53 7.57 4.91 6.46
N GLU A 54 7.18 5.78 7.40
CA GLU A 54 6.37 6.98 7.12
C GLU A 54 7.10 7.97 6.19
N GLU A 55 8.34 8.36 6.52
CA GLU A 55 9.12 9.25 5.64
C GLU A 55 9.33 8.65 4.23
N GLU A 56 9.40 7.32 4.14
CA GLU A 56 9.52 6.62 2.88
C GLU A 56 8.20 6.64 2.10
N GLN A 57 7.05 6.46 2.76
CA GLN A 57 5.74 6.59 2.14
C GLN A 57 5.56 7.98 1.53
N GLU A 58 5.92 9.05 2.25
CA GLU A 58 5.87 10.43 1.75
C GLU A 58 6.80 10.65 0.53
N ARG A 59 8.07 10.23 0.61
CA ARG A 59 9.02 10.34 -0.52
C ARG A 59 8.54 9.54 -1.73
N ASN A 60 8.05 8.32 -1.50
CA ASN A 60 7.50 7.46 -2.55
C ASN A 60 6.23 8.04 -3.16
N PHE A 61 5.43 8.75 -2.39
CA PHE A 61 4.20 9.40 -2.83
C PHE A 61 4.48 10.51 -3.85
N LEU A 62 5.45 11.39 -3.56
CA LEU A 62 5.79 12.54 -4.39
C LEU A 62 6.56 12.19 -5.68
N MET A 63 7.18 11.00 -5.75
CA MET A 63 8.01 10.63 -6.89
C MET A 63 7.24 10.50 -8.23
N PRO A 64 7.76 11.07 -9.33
CA PRO A 64 7.27 10.84 -10.69
C PRO A 64 7.15 9.34 -11.00
N ALA A 65 6.15 8.95 -11.80
CA ALA A 65 5.85 7.55 -12.09
C ALA A 65 7.08 6.75 -12.54
N ARG A 66 7.88 7.33 -13.46
CA ARG A 66 9.08 6.67 -14.02
C ARG A 66 10.11 6.31 -12.95
N TRP A 67 10.36 7.21 -12.00
CA TRP A 67 11.34 6.97 -10.94
C TRP A 67 10.84 6.02 -9.87
N TRP A 68 9.54 6.04 -9.60
CA TRP A 68 8.92 5.02 -8.74
C TRP A 68 9.00 3.62 -9.34
N TYR A 69 8.78 3.47 -10.66
CA TYR A 69 8.99 2.18 -11.32
C TYR A 69 10.46 1.75 -11.25
N ALA A 70 11.41 2.68 -11.40
CA ALA A 70 12.83 2.39 -11.26
C ALA A 70 13.23 1.98 -9.82
N SER A 71 12.71 2.65 -8.80
CA SER A 71 13.05 2.40 -7.40
C SER A 71 12.36 1.17 -6.81
N THR A 72 11.16 0.83 -7.28
CA THR A 72 10.29 -0.18 -6.65
C THR A 72 9.94 -1.31 -7.62
N GLY A 73 9.50 -0.97 -8.84
CA GLY A 73 9.02 -1.96 -9.82
C GLY A 73 10.14 -2.80 -10.43
N VAL A 74 11.23 -2.16 -10.86
CA VAL A 74 12.37 -2.86 -11.48
C VAL A 74 13.07 -3.82 -10.53
N PRO A 75 13.45 -3.43 -9.30
CA PRO A 75 14.04 -4.37 -8.36
C PRO A 75 13.14 -5.57 -8.10
N LEU A 76 11.82 -5.37 -8.06
CA LEU A 76 10.88 -6.47 -7.88
C LEU A 76 10.89 -7.45 -9.05
N VAL A 77 10.85 -6.93 -10.29
CA VAL A 77 10.98 -7.74 -11.50
C VAL A 77 12.32 -8.50 -11.48
N ALA A 78 13.41 -7.84 -11.11
CA ALA A 78 14.72 -8.47 -11.01
C ALA A 78 14.75 -9.58 -9.94
N GLY A 79 14.17 -9.35 -8.77
CA GLY A 79 14.14 -10.32 -7.67
C GLY A 79 13.23 -11.53 -7.92
N THR A 80 12.28 -11.43 -8.85
CA THR A 80 11.36 -12.53 -9.22
C THR A 80 11.81 -13.27 -10.48
N PHE A 81 12.08 -12.53 -11.56
CA PHE A 81 12.52 -13.10 -12.82
C PHE A 81 14.00 -13.50 -12.83
N GLY A 82 14.83 -12.93 -11.94
CA GLY A 82 16.23 -13.31 -11.80
C GLY A 82 16.39 -14.78 -11.41
N PRO A 83 15.77 -15.24 -10.30
CA PRO A 83 15.72 -16.66 -9.95
C PRO A 83 15.13 -17.55 -11.05
N MET A 84 14.09 -17.09 -11.75
CA MET A 84 13.49 -17.84 -12.86
C MET A 84 14.47 -18.03 -14.02
N ALA A 85 15.23 -16.99 -14.36
CA ALA A 85 16.27 -17.08 -15.39
C ALA A 85 17.38 -18.09 -15.00
N ASN A 86 17.77 -18.13 -13.72
CA ASN A 86 18.70 -19.16 -13.22
C ASN A 86 18.09 -20.57 -13.31
N ALA A 87 16.81 -20.74 -12.98
CA ALA A 87 16.13 -22.03 -13.10
C ALA A 87 16.14 -22.54 -14.55
N PHE A 88 15.82 -21.67 -15.52
CA PHE A 88 15.91 -22.02 -16.94
C PHE A 88 17.34 -22.25 -17.40
N SER A 89 18.31 -21.51 -16.87
CA SER A 89 19.72 -21.75 -17.16
C SER A 89 20.22 -23.09 -16.60
N ILE A 90 19.65 -23.58 -15.49
CA ILE A 90 19.90 -24.95 -14.99
C ILE A 90 19.28 -25.96 -15.96
N CYS A 91 18.01 -25.78 -16.37
CA CYS A 91 17.37 -26.61 -17.38
C CYS A 91 18.17 -26.68 -18.69
N ALA A 92 18.76 -25.57 -19.10
CA ALA A 92 19.61 -25.49 -20.27
C ALA A 92 20.97 -26.20 -20.11
N LEU A 93 21.45 -26.45 -18.91
CA LEU A 93 22.75 -27.09 -18.66
C LEU A 93 22.64 -28.61 -18.47
N VAL A 94 21.54 -29.08 -17.89
CA VAL A 94 21.40 -30.47 -17.42
C VAL A 94 21.18 -31.47 -18.57
N GLU A 95 20.47 -31.06 -19.62
CA GLU A 95 20.17 -31.91 -20.77
C GLU A 95 20.92 -31.47 -22.03
N ASN A 96 21.14 -32.41 -22.96
CA ASN A 96 21.80 -32.12 -24.22
C ASN A 96 20.92 -31.25 -25.13
N TRP A 97 21.53 -30.38 -25.92
CA TRP A 97 20.83 -29.40 -26.77
C TRP A 97 20.32 -29.98 -28.09
N ARG A 98 20.71 -31.22 -28.42
CA ARG A 98 20.40 -31.84 -29.71
C ARG A 98 19.82 -33.23 -29.56
N VAL A 99 18.90 -33.55 -30.46
CA VAL A 99 18.29 -34.87 -30.58
C VAL A 99 18.26 -35.31 -32.04
N GLU A 100 18.42 -36.61 -32.26
CA GLU A 100 18.13 -37.27 -33.53
C GLU A 100 16.68 -37.74 -33.53
N ILE A 101 15.90 -37.35 -34.54
CA ILE A 101 14.51 -37.80 -34.68
C ILE A 101 14.52 -39.15 -35.43
N PRO A 102 14.03 -40.23 -34.82
CA PRO A 102 13.94 -41.52 -35.48
C PRO A 102 13.08 -41.46 -36.75
N PRO A 103 13.34 -42.29 -37.78
CA PRO A 103 12.52 -42.33 -38.99
C PRO A 103 11.03 -42.60 -38.66
N GLY A 104 10.17 -41.63 -38.98
CA GLY A 104 8.73 -41.70 -38.67
C GLY A 104 8.36 -41.36 -37.22
N GLY A 105 9.35 -41.00 -36.38
CA GLY A 105 9.13 -40.51 -35.02
C GLY A 105 8.84 -39.02 -34.96
N THR A 106 8.45 -38.55 -33.78
CA THR A 106 8.24 -37.13 -33.45
C THR A 106 9.43 -36.59 -32.65
N GLU A 107 9.52 -35.27 -32.51
CA GLU A 107 10.54 -34.59 -31.68
C GLU A 107 10.59 -35.13 -30.24
N GLU A 108 9.44 -35.56 -29.72
CA GLU A 108 9.27 -36.17 -28.40
C GLU A 108 10.11 -37.44 -28.23
N HIS A 109 10.20 -38.28 -29.26
CA HIS A 109 10.94 -39.54 -29.26
C HIS A 109 12.41 -39.35 -29.69
N GLY A 110 12.91 -38.11 -29.62
CA GLY A 110 14.28 -37.76 -30.00
C GLY A 110 15.32 -38.50 -29.14
N ILE A 111 16.29 -39.11 -29.82
CA ILE A 111 17.45 -39.76 -29.20
C ILE A 111 18.51 -38.69 -28.94
N ASP A 112 18.98 -38.57 -27.70
CA ASP A 112 19.89 -37.47 -27.33
C ASP A 112 21.26 -37.60 -27.99
N ILE A 113 21.72 -36.49 -28.58
CA ILE A 113 23.06 -36.34 -29.14
C ILE A 113 23.91 -35.63 -28.09
N LYS A 114 24.96 -36.32 -27.61
CA LYS A 114 25.83 -35.78 -26.56
C LYS A 114 26.48 -34.46 -26.96
N ASP A 115 26.38 -33.48 -26.08
CA ASP A 115 27.02 -32.18 -26.30
C ASP A 115 28.54 -32.22 -26.13
N PRO A 116 29.26 -31.39 -26.90
CA PRO A 116 30.70 -31.30 -26.77
C PRO A 116 31.06 -30.66 -25.41
N GLY A 117 32.15 -31.14 -24.80
CA GLY A 117 32.53 -30.71 -23.45
C GLY A 117 32.77 -29.20 -23.30
N TRP A 118 33.16 -28.51 -24.38
CA TRP A 118 33.32 -27.05 -24.36
C TRP A 118 31.98 -26.31 -24.22
N LEU A 119 30.89 -26.83 -24.81
CA LEU A 119 29.56 -26.23 -24.71
C LEU A 119 29.07 -26.31 -23.27
N ILE A 120 29.21 -27.50 -22.67
CA ILE A 120 28.88 -27.74 -21.26
C ILE A 120 29.70 -26.81 -20.35
N ALA A 121 31.01 -26.66 -20.61
CA ALA A 121 31.88 -25.80 -19.82
C ALA A 121 31.47 -24.31 -19.91
N VAL A 122 31.21 -23.79 -21.11
CA VAL A 122 30.80 -22.39 -21.29
C VAL A 122 29.42 -22.13 -20.68
N ASN A 123 28.49 -23.08 -20.81
CA ASN A 123 27.15 -23.00 -20.21
C ASN A 123 27.24 -23.01 -18.67
N ALA A 124 28.08 -23.87 -18.09
CA ALA A 124 28.34 -23.89 -16.64
C ALA A 124 28.97 -22.59 -16.14
N VAL A 125 29.93 -22.01 -16.87
CA VAL A 125 30.52 -20.69 -16.54
C VAL A 125 29.45 -19.60 -16.60
N SER A 126 28.59 -19.60 -17.61
CA SER A 126 27.48 -18.65 -17.71
C SER A 126 26.55 -18.74 -16.48
N LEU A 127 26.13 -19.94 -16.11
CA LEU A 127 25.29 -20.17 -14.94
C LEU A 127 25.99 -19.71 -13.64
N ALA A 128 27.30 -19.92 -13.50
CA ALA A 128 28.05 -19.45 -12.34
C ALA A 128 28.01 -17.92 -12.20
N PHE A 129 28.22 -17.17 -13.29
CA PHE A 129 28.07 -15.70 -13.30
C PHE A 129 26.65 -15.27 -12.95
N ALA A 130 25.63 -15.95 -13.49
CA ALA A 130 24.23 -15.64 -13.21
C ALA A 130 23.83 -15.92 -11.75
N LEU A 131 24.34 -17.01 -11.16
CA LEU A 131 24.17 -17.31 -9.73
C LEU A 131 24.82 -16.24 -8.84
N VAL A 132 26.03 -15.80 -9.17
CA VAL A 132 26.70 -14.69 -8.46
C VAL A 132 25.92 -13.39 -8.61
N ALA A 133 25.39 -13.08 -9.79
CA ALA A 133 24.58 -11.89 -10.04
C ALA A 133 23.29 -11.86 -9.20
N ASN A 134 22.55 -12.98 -9.18
CA ASN A 134 21.34 -13.13 -8.38
C ASN A 134 21.63 -13.15 -6.87
N MET A 135 22.73 -13.75 -6.44
CA MET A 135 23.16 -13.71 -5.04
C MET A 135 23.51 -12.28 -4.62
N SER A 136 24.24 -11.55 -5.46
CA SER A 136 24.57 -10.14 -5.21
C SER A 136 23.30 -9.27 -5.13
N LEU A 137 22.34 -9.52 -6.01
CA LEU A 137 21.04 -8.85 -6.00
C LEU A 137 20.27 -9.15 -4.72
N LEU A 138 20.17 -10.43 -4.32
CA LEU A 138 19.54 -10.88 -3.08
C LEU A 138 20.18 -10.21 -1.85
N LEU A 139 21.51 -10.21 -1.78
CA LEU A 139 22.25 -9.59 -0.68
C LEU A 139 22.08 -8.07 -0.65
N ASN A 140 21.95 -7.44 -1.81
CA ASN A 140 21.66 -6.02 -1.89
C ASN A 140 20.26 -5.69 -1.37
N MET A 141 19.27 -6.47 -1.79
CA MET A 141 17.89 -6.37 -1.33
C MET A 141 17.73 -6.66 0.18
N ALA A 142 18.57 -7.56 0.70
CA ALA A 142 18.67 -7.89 2.12
C ALA A 142 19.48 -6.86 2.94
N ARG A 143 19.96 -5.77 2.34
CA ARG A 143 20.86 -4.77 2.97
C ARG A 143 22.16 -5.36 3.53
N ARG A 144 22.60 -6.50 3.02
CA ARG A 144 23.87 -7.14 3.41
C ARG A 144 25.05 -6.65 2.58
N VAL A 145 24.80 -6.21 1.35
CA VAL A 145 25.81 -5.64 0.45
C VAL A 145 25.36 -4.26 -0.03
N PRO A 146 26.21 -3.22 0.05
CA PRO A 146 25.84 -1.87 -0.36
C PRO A 146 25.61 -1.80 -1.86
N PHE A 147 24.67 -0.95 -2.27
CA PHE A 147 24.27 -0.73 -3.67
C PHE A 147 25.45 -0.48 -4.61
N ARG A 148 26.43 0.31 -4.18
CA ARG A 148 27.61 0.65 -4.98
C ARG A 148 28.45 -0.57 -5.36
N ILE A 149 28.43 -1.63 -4.55
CA ILE A 149 29.19 -2.86 -4.78
C ILE A 149 28.31 -3.89 -5.48
N ALA A 150 27.08 -4.08 -5.01
CA ALA A 150 26.22 -5.12 -5.55
C ALA A 150 25.77 -4.86 -6.99
N GLN A 151 25.40 -3.62 -7.31
CA GLN A 151 24.81 -3.31 -8.61
C GLN A 151 25.74 -3.56 -9.80
N PRO A 152 27.03 -3.16 -9.75
CA PRO A 152 28.00 -3.55 -10.77
C PRO A 152 28.14 -5.07 -10.92
N ILE A 153 28.17 -5.83 -9.82
CA ILE A 153 28.28 -7.30 -9.84
C ILE A 153 27.05 -7.92 -10.49
N THR A 154 25.85 -7.49 -10.11
CA THR A 154 24.59 -7.97 -10.69
C THR A 154 24.51 -7.68 -12.19
N ILE A 155 24.75 -6.44 -12.60
CA ILE A 155 24.65 -6.02 -14.01
C ILE A 155 25.68 -6.76 -14.87
N ALA A 156 26.95 -6.75 -14.45
CA ALA A 156 28.03 -7.39 -15.19
C ALA A 156 27.85 -8.91 -15.24
N GLY A 157 27.46 -9.55 -14.12
CA GLY A 157 27.24 -10.99 -14.06
C GLY A 157 26.11 -11.45 -14.99
N PHE A 158 24.96 -10.75 -15.00
CA PHE A 158 23.89 -11.07 -15.94
C PHE A 158 24.27 -10.79 -17.40
N TRP A 159 25.01 -9.71 -17.65
CA TRP A 159 25.44 -9.38 -19.01
C TRP A 159 26.43 -10.41 -19.56
N ILE A 160 27.44 -10.80 -18.76
CA ILE A 160 28.39 -11.85 -19.13
C ILE A 160 27.66 -13.18 -19.35
N ALA A 161 26.79 -13.59 -18.42
CA ALA A 161 26.01 -14.83 -18.56
C ALA A 161 25.15 -14.83 -19.84
N SER A 162 24.45 -13.73 -20.12
CA SER A 162 23.63 -13.57 -21.31
C SER A 162 24.46 -13.65 -22.59
N VAL A 163 25.59 -12.92 -22.68
CA VAL A 163 26.47 -12.95 -23.87
C VAL A 163 27.04 -14.34 -24.13
N LEU A 164 27.43 -15.07 -23.07
CA LEU A 164 27.91 -16.44 -23.21
C LEU A 164 26.81 -17.36 -23.74
N LEU A 165 25.58 -17.28 -23.20
CA LEU A 165 24.46 -18.07 -23.70
C LEU A 165 24.07 -17.70 -25.14
N ILE A 166 23.98 -16.42 -25.48
CA ILE A 166 23.67 -15.96 -26.84
C ILE A 166 24.72 -16.49 -27.83
N SER A 167 25.99 -16.49 -27.44
CA SER A 167 27.07 -17.03 -28.27
C SER A 167 26.90 -18.54 -28.50
N LEU A 168 26.56 -19.30 -27.44
CA LEU A 168 26.26 -20.74 -27.56
C LEU A 168 25.05 -21.00 -28.45
N ILE A 169 23.96 -20.24 -28.26
CA ILE A 169 22.73 -20.34 -29.04
C ILE A 169 23.01 -20.08 -30.53
N ALA A 170 23.77 -19.01 -30.84
CA ALA A 170 24.12 -18.65 -32.20
C ALA A 170 24.93 -19.76 -32.89
N VAL A 171 25.91 -20.33 -32.19
CA VAL A 171 26.73 -21.45 -32.71
C VAL A 171 25.87 -22.71 -32.91
N ALA A 172 25.04 -23.06 -31.93
CA ALA A 172 24.14 -24.22 -32.01
C ALA A 172 23.11 -24.11 -33.15
N SER A 173 22.70 -22.88 -33.51
CA SER A 173 21.71 -22.65 -34.58
C SER A 173 22.27 -22.67 -36.00
N SER A 174 23.58 -22.48 -36.19
CA SER A 174 24.17 -22.21 -37.51
C SER A 174 25.00 -23.35 -38.08
N ASP A 175 25.74 -24.10 -37.25
CA ASP A 175 26.79 -25.01 -37.73
C ASP A 175 26.98 -26.24 -36.83
N PHE A 176 25.89 -26.78 -36.30
CA PHE A 176 25.93 -27.77 -35.21
C PHE A 176 25.39 -29.16 -35.53
N ASP A 177 25.04 -29.40 -36.80
CA ASP A 177 24.62 -30.71 -37.29
C ASP A 177 25.80 -31.68 -37.29
N VAL A 178 25.64 -32.82 -36.61
CA VAL A 178 26.64 -33.90 -36.66
C VAL A 178 26.68 -34.49 -38.08
N PRO A 179 27.85 -34.54 -38.74
CA PRO A 179 27.96 -35.16 -40.05
C PRO A 179 27.50 -36.63 -40.02
N GLY A 180 26.53 -36.97 -40.87
CA GLY A 180 26.03 -38.35 -41.03
C GLY A 180 24.73 -38.67 -40.28
N VAL A 181 24.27 -37.80 -39.36
CA VAL A 181 22.99 -37.95 -38.67
C VAL A 181 21.91 -37.16 -39.42
N ARG A 182 20.88 -37.84 -39.93
CA ARG A 182 19.76 -37.21 -40.65
C ARG A 182 18.64 -36.86 -39.65
N HIS A 183 17.89 -35.79 -39.92
CA HIS A 183 16.75 -35.35 -39.10
C HIS A 183 17.10 -34.97 -37.65
N GLN A 184 18.05 -34.05 -37.50
CA GLN A 184 18.39 -33.47 -36.19
C GLN A 184 17.40 -32.35 -35.81
N ALA A 185 17.15 -32.21 -34.51
CA ALA A 185 16.40 -31.09 -33.95
C ALA A 185 17.02 -30.59 -32.65
N LEU A 186 16.69 -29.36 -32.29
CA LEU A 186 17.10 -28.74 -31.04
C LEU A 186 16.15 -29.17 -29.91
N SER A 187 16.72 -29.53 -28.77
CA SER A 187 15.98 -30.04 -27.62
C SER A 187 15.35 -28.91 -26.79
N GLN A 188 14.56 -29.29 -25.78
CA GLN A 188 13.99 -28.37 -24.79
C GLN A 188 15.06 -27.50 -24.08
N ALA A 189 16.25 -28.05 -23.83
CA ALA A 189 17.34 -27.35 -23.15
C ALA A 189 17.81 -26.10 -23.90
N TYR A 190 17.85 -26.18 -25.24
CA TYR A 190 18.18 -25.05 -26.11
C TYR A 190 17.15 -23.91 -25.96
N TYR A 191 15.86 -24.22 -25.90
CA TYR A 191 14.82 -23.20 -25.73
C TYR A 191 14.83 -22.58 -24.34
N TYR A 192 15.11 -23.37 -23.28
CA TYR A 192 15.36 -22.82 -21.95
C TYR A 192 16.57 -21.86 -21.92
N ALA A 193 17.62 -22.14 -22.71
CA ALA A 193 18.76 -21.23 -22.84
C ALA A 193 18.34 -19.88 -23.45
N ILE A 194 17.48 -19.88 -24.46
CA ILE A 194 16.91 -18.67 -25.05
C ILE A 194 16.15 -17.87 -24.00
N PHE A 195 15.22 -18.50 -23.27
CA PHE A 195 14.46 -17.81 -22.22
C PHE A 195 15.36 -17.22 -21.14
N ALA A 196 16.35 -17.99 -20.66
CA ALA A 196 17.32 -17.50 -19.68
C ALA A 196 18.11 -16.28 -20.21
N ALA A 197 18.65 -16.37 -21.42
CA ALA A 197 19.41 -15.29 -22.03
C ALA A 197 18.60 -14.00 -22.19
N CYS A 198 17.34 -14.12 -22.65
CA CYS A 198 16.41 -13.00 -22.77
C CYS A 198 16.11 -12.35 -21.41
N LEU A 199 15.83 -13.15 -20.38
CA LEU A 199 15.55 -12.64 -19.04
C LEU A 199 16.75 -11.94 -18.42
N TYR A 200 17.95 -12.53 -18.51
CA TYR A 200 19.18 -11.88 -18.06
C TYR A 200 19.39 -10.52 -18.74
N GLN A 201 19.12 -10.43 -20.04
CA GLN A 201 19.29 -9.20 -20.79
C GLN A 201 18.27 -8.12 -20.38
N ILE A 202 17.00 -8.49 -20.24
CA ILE A 202 15.92 -7.60 -19.79
C ILE A 202 16.25 -7.07 -18.40
N ILE A 203 16.59 -7.95 -17.45
CA ILE A 203 16.90 -7.58 -16.07
C ILE A 203 18.14 -6.68 -16.04
N SER A 204 19.22 -7.03 -16.74
CA SER A 204 20.44 -6.21 -16.77
C SER A 204 20.17 -4.79 -17.26
N TYR A 205 19.39 -4.61 -18.32
CA TYR A 205 19.03 -3.27 -18.82
C TYR A 205 18.12 -2.49 -17.86
N LEU A 206 17.15 -3.17 -17.23
CA LEU A 206 16.32 -2.54 -16.21
C LEU A 206 17.17 -2.09 -15.01
N MET A 207 18.13 -2.91 -14.57
CA MET A 207 19.04 -2.54 -13.49
C MET A 207 19.96 -1.37 -13.87
N CYS A 208 20.44 -1.28 -15.11
CA CYS A 208 21.16 -0.11 -15.61
C CYS A 208 20.33 1.18 -15.47
N PHE A 209 19.04 1.12 -15.83
CA PHE A 209 18.13 2.25 -15.67
C PHE A 209 17.93 2.65 -14.20
N THR A 210 17.80 1.67 -13.31
CA THR A 210 17.70 1.89 -11.86
C THR A 210 18.96 2.53 -11.28
N VAL A 211 20.13 2.04 -11.67
CA VAL A 211 21.42 2.61 -11.28
C VAL A 211 21.52 4.06 -11.76
N TYR A 212 21.20 4.32 -13.03
CA TYR A 212 21.20 5.68 -13.57
C TYR A 212 20.32 6.64 -12.75
N GLY A 213 19.09 6.23 -12.44
CA GLY A 213 18.16 7.02 -11.62
C GLY A 213 18.70 7.33 -10.22
N ALA A 214 19.31 6.35 -9.56
CA ALA A 214 19.89 6.50 -8.23
C ALA A 214 21.14 7.40 -8.22
N TYR A 215 21.99 7.34 -9.26
CA TYR A 215 23.17 8.21 -9.37
C TYR A 215 22.82 9.65 -9.73
N LYS A 216 21.73 9.88 -10.47
CA LYS A 216 21.19 11.22 -10.72
C LYS A 216 20.47 11.84 -9.52
N GLY A 217 20.32 11.10 -8.42
CA GLY A 217 19.71 11.59 -7.19
C GLY A 217 18.18 11.67 -7.25
N HIS A 218 17.54 10.95 -8.18
CA HIS A 218 16.07 10.90 -8.24
C HIS A 218 15.45 10.11 -7.08
N PHE A 219 16.22 9.18 -6.51
CA PHE A 219 15.84 8.38 -5.34
C PHE A 219 17.10 7.88 -4.61
N SER A 220 16.92 7.34 -3.41
CA SER A 220 18.01 6.83 -2.58
C SER A 220 18.74 5.66 -3.25
N LYS A 221 20.06 5.58 -3.01
CA LYS A 221 20.87 4.41 -3.36
C LYS A 221 20.61 3.22 -2.44
N GLU A 222 19.81 3.39 -1.40
CA GLU A 222 19.32 2.26 -0.60
C GLU A 222 18.04 1.75 -1.25
N PHE A 223 18.04 0.49 -1.70
CA PHE A 223 16.78 -0.20 -1.92
C PHE A 223 16.20 -0.53 -0.55
N LYS A 224 15.33 0.35 -0.05
CA LYS A 224 14.46 -0.02 1.07
C LYS A 224 13.36 -0.92 0.51
N LEU A 225 13.69 -2.19 0.35
CA LEU A 225 12.65 -3.17 0.04
C LEU A 225 11.86 -3.43 1.30
N THR A 226 10.56 -3.26 1.15
CA THR A 226 9.58 -3.65 2.15
C THR A 226 9.59 -5.16 2.38
N VAL A 227 9.03 -5.58 3.52
CA VAL A 227 8.89 -7.00 3.87
C VAL A 227 8.24 -7.82 2.75
N ALA A 228 7.12 -7.35 2.19
CA ALA A 228 6.41 -8.05 1.11
C ALA A 228 7.27 -8.35 -0.13
N GLN A 229 8.19 -7.44 -0.51
CA GLN A 229 9.07 -7.65 -1.67
C GLN A 229 10.17 -8.68 -1.38
N ARG A 230 10.75 -8.63 -0.17
CA ARG A 230 11.75 -9.63 0.26
C ARG A 230 11.13 -11.02 0.34
N THR A 231 9.91 -11.09 0.90
CA THR A 231 9.13 -12.31 0.98
C THR A 231 8.83 -12.88 -0.40
N LEU A 232 8.39 -12.06 -1.37
CA LEU A 232 8.12 -12.55 -2.72
C LEU A 232 9.35 -13.16 -3.40
N MET A 233 10.52 -12.51 -3.28
CA MET A 233 11.76 -13.03 -3.86
C MET A 233 12.13 -14.40 -3.28
N LEU A 234 12.10 -14.54 -1.94
CA LEU A 234 12.39 -15.82 -1.28
C LEU A 234 11.35 -16.89 -1.64
N GLN A 235 10.06 -16.54 -1.69
CA GLN A 235 9.00 -17.46 -2.10
C GLN A 235 9.18 -17.91 -3.56
N THR A 236 9.61 -17.02 -4.45
CA THR A 236 9.86 -17.37 -5.87
C THR A 236 11.06 -18.30 -6.00
N ILE A 237 12.16 -18.05 -5.27
CA ILE A 237 13.32 -18.95 -5.23
C ILE A 237 12.89 -20.32 -4.70
N MET A 238 12.14 -20.35 -3.59
CA MET A 238 11.66 -21.59 -2.98
C MET A 238 10.73 -22.36 -3.93
N PHE A 239 9.81 -21.67 -4.62
CA PHE A 239 8.92 -22.28 -5.60
C PHE A 239 9.69 -22.93 -6.74
N LEU A 240 10.64 -22.22 -7.35
CA LEU A 240 11.44 -22.74 -8.46
C LEU A 240 12.33 -23.91 -8.04
N LEU A 241 12.98 -23.83 -6.87
CA LEU A 241 13.75 -24.94 -6.33
C LEU A 241 12.86 -26.16 -6.04
N TYR A 242 11.65 -25.92 -5.53
CA TYR A 242 10.66 -26.96 -5.30
C TYR A 242 10.25 -27.67 -6.61
N GLN A 243 9.99 -26.90 -7.68
CA GLN A 243 9.71 -27.45 -9.01
C GLN A 243 10.88 -28.30 -9.53
N LEU A 244 12.10 -27.75 -9.52
CA LEU A 244 13.29 -28.45 -10.04
C LEU A 244 13.63 -29.70 -9.24
N LEU A 245 13.50 -29.67 -7.91
CA LEU A 245 13.75 -30.83 -7.05
C LEU A 245 12.66 -31.89 -7.22
N GLY A 246 11.39 -31.47 -7.31
CA GLY A 246 10.28 -32.36 -7.64
C GLY A 246 10.48 -33.05 -8.97
N ALA A 247 10.82 -32.29 -10.01
CA ALA A 247 11.16 -32.81 -11.33
C ALA A 247 12.31 -33.82 -11.27
N LEU A 248 13.38 -33.55 -10.51
CA LEU A 248 14.52 -34.48 -10.34
C LEU A 248 14.11 -35.80 -9.68
N VAL A 249 13.23 -35.73 -8.66
CA VAL A 249 12.73 -36.93 -7.97
C VAL A 249 11.85 -37.76 -8.91
N TYR A 250 10.93 -37.12 -9.62
CA TYR A 250 10.02 -37.80 -10.53
C TYR A 250 10.70 -38.32 -11.80
N SER A 251 11.71 -37.60 -12.33
CA SER A 251 12.51 -38.09 -13.46
C SER A 251 13.19 -39.41 -13.11
N HIS A 252 13.67 -39.57 -11.88
CA HIS A 252 14.28 -40.82 -11.42
C HIS A 252 13.25 -41.93 -11.16
N ILE A 253 12.12 -41.61 -10.53
CA ILE A 253 11.11 -42.61 -10.13
C ILE A 253 10.30 -43.13 -11.32
N GLU A 254 9.90 -42.25 -12.22
CA GLU A 254 9.04 -42.58 -13.37
C GLU A 254 9.85 -42.81 -14.67
N GLY A 255 11.16 -42.53 -14.65
CA GLY A 255 12.04 -42.71 -15.80
C GLY A 255 11.84 -41.67 -16.90
N TRP A 256 11.34 -40.48 -16.57
CA TRP A 256 11.18 -39.37 -17.51
C TRP A 256 12.50 -38.65 -17.75
N LYS A 257 12.64 -37.98 -18.90
CA LYS A 257 13.68 -36.95 -19.07
C LYS A 257 13.46 -35.85 -18.03
N PHE A 258 14.53 -35.22 -17.56
CA PHE A 258 14.42 -34.24 -16.49
C PHE A 258 13.51 -33.08 -16.88
N LEU A 259 13.61 -32.58 -18.11
CA LEU A 259 12.81 -31.44 -18.58
C LEU A 259 11.33 -31.78 -18.81
N ASP A 260 11.02 -33.03 -19.16
CA ASP A 260 9.62 -33.49 -19.18
C ASP A 260 9.04 -33.56 -17.76
N ALA A 261 9.85 -33.96 -16.78
CA ALA A 261 9.46 -33.91 -15.38
C ALA A 261 9.28 -32.47 -14.86
N VAL A 262 10.05 -31.49 -15.36
CA VAL A 262 9.85 -30.05 -15.08
C VAL A 262 8.50 -29.58 -15.64
N TYR A 263 8.20 -29.93 -16.89
CA TYR A 263 6.90 -29.64 -17.51
C TYR A 263 5.74 -30.24 -16.72
N TRP A 264 5.87 -31.50 -16.28
CA TRP A 264 4.90 -32.15 -15.40
C TRP A 264 4.72 -31.47 -14.04
N ALA A 265 5.84 -31.16 -13.38
CA ALA A 265 5.85 -30.51 -12.08
C ALA A 265 5.11 -29.17 -12.14
N GLU A 266 5.32 -28.42 -13.23
CA GLU A 266 4.67 -27.14 -13.50
C GLU A 266 3.15 -27.27 -13.63
N PHE A 267 2.63 -28.09 -14.55
CA PHE A 267 1.18 -28.19 -14.74
C PHE A 267 0.47 -28.83 -13.53
N THR A 268 1.19 -29.61 -12.72
CA THR A 268 0.67 -30.19 -11.47
C THR A 268 0.59 -29.12 -10.38
N SER A 269 1.67 -28.39 -10.14
CA SER A 269 1.75 -27.38 -9.09
C SER A 269 0.88 -26.16 -9.36
N LEU A 270 0.71 -25.79 -10.63
CA LEU A 270 -0.21 -24.76 -11.08
C LEU A 270 -1.66 -25.22 -11.20
N THR A 271 -1.98 -26.45 -10.79
CA THR A 271 -3.34 -27.02 -10.81
C THR A 271 -3.99 -27.10 -12.19
N ILE A 272 -3.19 -27.05 -13.26
CA ILE A 272 -3.68 -27.14 -14.64
C ILE A 272 -4.08 -28.57 -14.97
N GLY A 273 -3.21 -29.54 -14.67
CA GLY A 273 -3.55 -30.97 -14.76
C GLY A 273 -3.87 -31.49 -16.17
N ILE A 274 -3.06 -31.19 -17.18
CA ILE A 274 -3.29 -31.58 -18.59
C ILE A 274 -3.39 -33.11 -18.78
N GLY A 275 -2.75 -33.90 -17.92
CA GLY A 275 -2.90 -35.35 -17.94
C GLY A 275 -2.19 -36.05 -19.11
N ASP A 276 -1.08 -35.48 -19.57
CA ASP A 276 -0.18 -36.00 -20.61
C ASP A 276 0.36 -37.41 -20.31
N ASP A 277 1.16 -37.96 -21.22
CA ASP A 277 1.91 -39.21 -21.04
C ASP A 277 2.79 -39.22 -19.77
N TYR A 278 3.07 -38.03 -19.24
CA TYR A 278 3.73 -37.75 -17.96
C TYR A 278 2.72 -37.73 -16.81
N THR A 279 2.12 -38.86 -16.49
CA THR A 279 1.37 -39.05 -15.24
C THR A 279 2.04 -40.14 -14.40
N PRO A 280 2.10 -40.03 -13.06
CA PRO A 280 2.74 -41.05 -12.24
C PRO A 280 2.11 -42.44 -12.45
N LYS A 281 2.92 -43.39 -12.95
CA LYS A 281 2.52 -44.78 -13.22
C LYS A 281 2.92 -45.67 -12.05
N THR A 282 4.02 -45.36 -11.37
CA THR A 282 4.50 -46.15 -10.23
C THR A 282 3.68 -45.90 -8.95
N HIS A 283 3.62 -46.90 -8.07
CA HIS A 283 2.96 -46.73 -6.77
C HIS A 283 3.67 -45.68 -5.91
N LEU A 284 5.00 -45.63 -5.97
CA LEU A 284 5.80 -44.63 -5.27
C LEU A 284 5.54 -43.21 -5.79
N GLY A 285 5.54 -43.00 -7.11
CA GLY A 285 5.27 -41.70 -7.72
C GLY A 285 3.85 -41.21 -7.42
N ARG A 286 2.85 -42.10 -7.43
CA ARG A 286 1.47 -41.78 -7.00
C ARG A 286 1.38 -41.48 -5.51
N GLY A 287 2.15 -42.16 -4.65
CA GLY A 287 2.21 -41.90 -3.21
C GLY A 287 2.88 -40.56 -2.86
N LEU A 288 3.94 -40.18 -3.59
CA LEU A 288 4.62 -38.90 -3.41
C LEU A 288 3.83 -37.72 -3.98
N LEU A 289 2.83 -37.97 -4.83
CA LEU A 289 2.02 -36.92 -5.44
C LEU A 289 1.21 -36.15 -4.39
N PHE A 290 0.71 -36.83 -3.36
CA PHE A 290 -0.09 -36.21 -2.30
C PHE A 290 0.67 -35.05 -1.61
N PRO A 291 1.87 -35.26 -1.03
CA PRO A 291 2.63 -34.16 -0.44
C PRO A 291 3.18 -33.19 -1.49
N PHE A 292 3.55 -33.66 -2.69
CA PHE A 292 4.10 -32.80 -3.75
C PHE A 292 3.07 -31.78 -4.25
N ALA A 293 1.87 -32.23 -4.61
CA ALA A 293 0.81 -31.35 -5.09
C ALA A 293 0.39 -30.35 -3.99
N MET A 294 0.21 -30.81 -2.75
CA MET A 294 -0.17 -29.93 -1.63
C MET A 294 0.91 -28.87 -1.36
N GLY A 295 2.18 -29.25 -1.34
CA GLY A 295 3.29 -28.31 -1.15
C GLY A 295 3.39 -27.29 -2.29
N GLY A 296 3.27 -27.74 -3.54
CA GLY A 296 3.26 -26.87 -4.72
C GLY A 296 2.14 -25.82 -4.66
N ILE A 297 0.91 -26.25 -4.34
CA ILE A 297 -0.26 -25.36 -4.24
C ILE A 297 -0.10 -24.34 -3.10
N ILE A 298 0.41 -24.76 -1.94
CA ILE A 298 0.65 -23.84 -0.81
C ILE A 298 1.66 -22.77 -1.19
N ILE A 299 2.79 -23.16 -1.78
CA ILE A 299 3.83 -22.21 -2.19
C ILE A 299 3.30 -21.29 -3.29
N LEU A 300 2.55 -21.82 -4.26
CA LEU A 300 1.88 -21.02 -5.29
C LEU A 300 0.93 -19.97 -4.67
N GLY A 301 0.09 -20.38 -3.72
CA GLY A 301 -0.84 -19.47 -3.02
C GLY A 301 -0.10 -18.35 -2.29
N LEU A 302 1.04 -18.65 -1.66
CA LEU A 302 1.89 -17.66 -1.01
C LEU A 302 2.53 -16.69 -2.02
N VAL A 303 3.08 -17.20 -3.12
CA VAL A 303 3.67 -16.38 -4.19
C VAL A 303 2.62 -15.44 -4.78
N VAL A 304 1.45 -15.97 -5.15
CA VAL A 304 0.36 -15.19 -5.74
C VAL A 304 -0.20 -14.17 -4.74
N GLY A 305 -0.35 -14.52 -3.46
CA GLY A 305 -0.75 -13.61 -2.40
C GLY A 305 0.23 -12.43 -2.25
N SER A 306 1.53 -12.70 -2.28
CA SER A 306 2.58 -11.67 -2.24
C SER A 306 2.58 -10.79 -3.49
N ILE A 307 2.43 -11.36 -4.69
CA ILE A 307 2.30 -10.60 -5.94
C ILE A 307 1.08 -9.66 -5.86
N ARG A 308 -0.05 -10.18 -5.39
CA ARG A 308 -1.30 -9.42 -5.22
C ARG A 308 -1.11 -8.25 -4.26
N SER A 309 -0.54 -8.46 -3.07
CA SER A 309 -0.28 -7.40 -2.10
C SER A 309 0.61 -6.30 -2.70
N LEU A 310 1.65 -6.67 -3.46
CA LEU A 310 2.58 -5.69 -4.06
C LEU A 310 1.97 -4.88 -5.20
N ILE A 311 1.33 -5.55 -6.17
CA ILE A 311 0.76 -4.88 -7.35
C ILE A 311 -0.50 -4.10 -6.96
N LEU A 312 -1.39 -4.72 -6.17
CA LEU A 312 -2.69 -4.13 -5.87
C LEU A 312 -2.60 -3.14 -4.70
N GLU A 313 -2.07 -3.47 -3.53
CA GLU A 313 -2.25 -2.58 -2.36
C GLU A 313 -1.48 -1.26 -2.53
N ARG A 314 -0.21 -1.34 -2.94
CA ARG A 314 0.64 -0.14 -3.09
C ARG A 314 0.37 0.62 -4.37
N GLY A 315 0.21 -0.12 -5.48
CA GLY A 315 -0.21 0.44 -6.74
C GLY A 315 -1.53 1.19 -6.60
N LYS A 316 -2.53 0.60 -5.90
CA LYS A 316 -3.83 1.21 -5.65
C LYS A 316 -3.72 2.47 -4.78
N LYS A 317 -2.97 2.49 -3.66
CA LYS A 317 -2.82 3.70 -2.82
C LYS A 317 -2.28 4.89 -3.63
N LYS A 318 -1.18 4.69 -4.38
CA LYS A 318 -0.58 5.76 -5.19
C LYS A 318 -1.45 6.19 -6.37
N MET A 319 -2.08 5.23 -7.05
CA MET A 319 -3.03 5.52 -8.12
C MET A 319 -4.27 6.24 -7.59
N ALA A 320 -4.75 5.90 -6.40
CA ALA A 320 -5.87 6.56 -5.74
C ALA A 320 -5.57 8.04 -5.55
N ALA A 321 -4.47 8.37 -4.86
CA ALA A 321 -4.09 9.75 -4.61
C ALA A 321 -3.94 10.56 -5.91
N ARG A 322 -3.31 9.98 -6.93
CA ARG A 322 -3.16 10.62 -8.25
C ARG A 322 -4.49 10.82 -8.98
N LEU A 323 -5.38 9.84 -8.94
CA LEU A 323 -6.70 9.95 -9.56
C LEU A 323 -7.57 10.96 -8.82
N THR A 324 -7.51 10.98 -7.49
CA THR A 324 -8.18 11.98 -6.65
C THR A 324 -7.66 13.38 -7.00
N GLU A 325 -6.35 13.59 -7.04
CA GLU A 325 -5.74 14.87 -7.39
C GLU A 325 -6.09 15.29 -8.83
N LYS A 326 -6.03 14.37 -9.80
CA LYS A 326 -6.41 14.64 -11.19
C LYS A 326 -7.90 15.02 -11.31
N THR A 327 -8.76 14.35 -10.56
CA THR A 327 -10.21 14.60 -10.56
C THR A 327 -10.53 15.92 -9.85
N ARG A 328 -9.87 16.20 -8.73
CA ARG A 328 -9.90 17.50 -8.03
C ARG A 328 -9.50 18.64 -8.96
N ARG A 329 -8.40 18.50 -9.70
CA ARG A 329 -7.97 19.49 -10.71
C ARG A 329 -8.98 19.70 -11.82
N ARG A 330 -9.65 18.63 -12.28
CA ARG A 330 -10.72 18.74 -13.29
C ARG A 330 -11.91 19.53 -12.74
N LEU A 331 -12.31 19.26 -11.50
CA LEU A 331 -13.36 19.99 -10.81
C LEU A 331 -13.03 21.49 -10.69
N LEU A 332 -11.84 21.83 -10.21
CA LEU A 332 -11.40 23.23 -10.07
C LEU A 332 -11.42 23.98 -11.41
N LYS A 333 -10.94 23.36 -12.49
CA LYS A 333 -10.99 23.93 -13.85
C LYS A 333 -12.43 24.11 -14.36
N GLU A 334 -13.37 23.29 -13.92
CA GLU A 334 -14.78 23.43 -14.28
C GLU A 334 -15.46 24.54 -13.49
N ILE A 335 -15.21 24.61 -12.18
CA ILE A 335 -15.67 25.71 -11.31
C ILE A 335 -15.15 27.05 -11.84
N GLU A 336 -13.89 27.15 -12.25
CA GLU A 336 -13.32 28.36 -12.85
C GLU A 336 -14.04 28.76 -14.14
N ARG A 337 -14.27 27.81 -15.04
CA ARG A 337 -14.98 28.06 -16.30
C ARG A 337 -16.42 28.53 -16.06
N ILE A 338 -17.07 28.01 -15.02
CA ILE A 338 -18.43 28.42 -14.62
C ILE A 338 -18.41 29.80 -13.97
N SER A 339 -17.46 30.06 -13.07
CA SER A 339 -17.27 31.35 -12.39
C SER A 339 -17.01 32.48 -13.39
N LYS A 340 -16.12 32.28 -14.37
CA LYS A 340 -15.86 33.24 -15.48
C LYS A 340 -17.09 33.46 -16.37
N ARG A 341 -17.98 32.47 -16.49
CA ARG A 341 -19.15 32.51 -17.38
C ARG A 341 -20.44 32.38 -16.57
N LYS A 342 -20.78 33.40 -15.77
CA LYS A 342 -22.01 33.48 -14.94
C LYS A 342 -23.27 32.96 -15.65
N SER A 343 -23.40 33.15 -16.96
CA SER A 343 -24.51 32.64 -17.79
C SER A 343 -24.67 31.11 -17.83
N ARG A 344 -23.60 30.31 -17.66
CA ARG A 344 -23.65 28.84 -17.79
C ARG A 344 -24.30 28.12 -16.60
N LEU A 345 -24.39 28.75 -15.43
CA LEU A 345 -25.04 28.17 -14.24
C LEU A 345 -26.52 27.82 -14.47
N LYS A 346 -27.18 28.42 -15.49
CA LYS A 346 -28.59 28.15 -15.78
C LYS A 346 -28.87 26.69 -16.22
N HIS A 347 -27.92 26.02 -16.87
CA HIS A 347 -28.22 24.77 -17.58
C HIS A 347 -27.59 23.49 -17.01
N LYS A 348 -26.42 23.51 -16.35
CA LYS A 348 -25.77 22.30 -15.81
C LYS A 348 -24.92 22.61 -14.57
N GLY A 349 -24.89 21.70 -13.60
CA GLY A 349 -23.92 21.71 -12.50
C GLY A 349 -22.55 21.17 -12.95
N ALA A 350 -21.51 21.42 -12.16
CA ALA A 350 -20.14 21.01 -12.49
C ALA A 350 -19.95 19.51 -12.27
N LEU A 351 -19.49 18.75 -13.27
CA LEU A 351 -19.11 17.34 -13.12
C LEU A 351 -20.22 16.39 -12.56
N GLY A 352 -21.49 16.81 -12.48
CA GLY A 352 -22.56 16.04 -11.81
C GLY A 352 -22.90 16.52 -10.38
N LEU A 353 -22.28 17.60 -9.92
CA LEU A 353 -22.70 18.33 -8.73
C LEU A 353 -24.05 19.01 -8.95
N GLY A 354 -24.84 19.12 -7.88
CA GLY A 354 -26.09 19.88 -7.91
C GLY A 354 -25.84 21.36 -8.20
N LYS A 355 -26.88 22.07 -8.66
CA LYS A 355 -26.80 23.51 -8.96
C LYS A 355 -26.44 24.32 -7.71
N HIS A 356 -27.00 23.96 -6.56
CA HIS A 356 -26.75 24.63 -5.27
C HIS A 356 -25.28 24.52 -4.87
N THR A 357 -24.76 23.30 -4.81
CA THR A 357 -23.35 23.02 -4.52
C THR A 357 -22.44 23.77 -5.49
N THR A 358 -22.71 23.69 -6.79
CA THR A 358 -21.90 24.39 -7.81
C THR A 358 -21.89 25.91 -7.62
N LYS A 359 -23.04 26.51 -7.24
CA LYS A 359 -23.12 27.96 -6.95
C LYS A 359 -22.28 28.31 -5.72
N ALA A 360 -22.43 27.56 -4.62
CA ALA A 360 -21.67 27.77 -3.40
C ALA A 360 -20.14 27.71 -3.63
N LEU A 361 -19.67 26.80 -4.50
CA LEU A 361 -18.26 26.68 -4.87
C LEU A 361 -17.70 27.86 -5.70
N THR A 362 -18.57 28.74 -6.24
CA THR A 362 -18.14 29.91 -7.02
C THR A 362 -17.99 31.19 -6.20
N VAL A 363 -18.48 31.20 -4.96
CA VAL A 363 -18.49 32.35 -4.03
C VAL A 363 -17.20 32.39 -3.21
N GLU A 364 -16.67 33.59 -2.92
CA GLU A 364 -15.48 33.76 -2.07
C GLU A 364 -15.84 33.73 -0.58
N PRO A 365 -14.90 33.33 0.32
CA PRO A 365 -15.16 33.30 1.75
C PRO A 365 -15.53 34.70 2.27
N GLY A 366 -16.66 34.81 2.97
CA GLY A 366 -17.11 36.08 3.54
C GLY A 366 -17.85 37.04 2.60
N ASP A 367 -18.10 36.67 1.33
CA ASP A 367 -18.85 37.50 0.37
C ASP A 367 -20.31 37.77 0.78
N GLY A 368 -20.84 37.04 1.76
CA GLY A 368 -22.21 37.18 2.27
C GLY A 368 -23.31 36.64 1.35
N GLU A 369 -23.00 36.24 0.10
CA GLU A 369 -23.98 35.67 -0.84
C GLU A 369 -24.50 34.29 -0.42
N VAL A 370 -23.70 33.52 0.32
CA VAL A 370 -23.99 32.17 0.83
C VAL A 370 -23.44 32.10 2.24
N ALA A 371 -24.17 31.46 3.17
CA ALA A 371 -23.68 31.29 4.53
C ALA A 371 -22.38 30.48 4.54
N GLU A 372 -21.41 30.86 5.36
CA GLU A 372 -20.08 30.23 5.33
C GLU A 372 -20.15 28.72 5.58
N LEU A 373 -21.00 28.27 6.50
CA LEU A 373 -21.26 26.85 6.75
C LEU A 373 -21.81 26.12 5.51
N GLU A 374 -22.73 26.73 4.77
CA GLU A 374 -23.27 26.14 3.54
C GLU A 374 -22.20 26.05 2.44
N ARG A 375 -21.33 27.06 2.35
CA ARG A 375 -20.19 27.10 1.43
C ARG A 375 -19.22 25.97 1.74
N ARG A 376 -18.84 25.81 3.01
CA ARG A 376 -17.93 24.76 3.49
C ARG A 376 -18.51 23.36 3.32
N GLN A 377 -19.80 23.17 3.63
CA GLN A 377 -20.51 21.93 3.36
C GLN A 377 -20.48 21.58 1.87
N ALA A 378 -20.70 22.56 0.99
CA ALA A 378 -20.64 22.35 -0.45
C ALA A 378 -19.23 21.96 -0.93
N GLU A 379 -18.17 22.53 -0.35
CA GLU A 379 -16.80 22.11 -0.61
C GLU A 379 -16.54 20.66 -0.18
N PHE A 380 -17.00 20.29 1.02
CA PHE A 380 -16.88 18.94 1.55
C PHE A 380 -17.61 17.91 0.67
N GLU A 381 -18.88 18.16 0.34
CA GLU A 381 -19.68 17.29 -0.52
C GLU A 381 -19.05 17.13 -1.91
N ALA A 382 -18.49 18.21 -2.46
CA ALA A 382 -17.80 18.16 -3.72
C ALA A 382 -16.52 17.30 -3.65
N MET A 383 -15.76 17.43 -2.57
CA MET A 383 -14.58 16.61 -2.34
C MET A 383 -14.94 15.13 -2.14
N ARG A 384 -16.04 14.81 -1.45
CA ARG A 384 -16.56 13.44 -1.35
C ARG A 384 -16.89 12.83 -2.70
N LYS A 385 -17.59 13.57 -3.57
CA LYS A 385 -17.87 13.11 -4.93
C LYS A 385 -16.58 12.91 -5.74
N VAL A 386 -15.57 13.76 -5.56
CA VAL A 386 -14.25 13.58 -6.18
C VAL A 386 -13.58 12.29 -5.71
N GLN A 387 -13.59 11.99 -4.40
CA GLN A 387 -13.06 10.74 -3.86
C GLN A 387 -13.80 9.52 -4.42
N ASP A 388 -15.14 9.57 -4.49
CA ASP A 388 -15.95 8.45 -4.97
C ASP A 388 -15.79 8.19 -6.47
N TRP A 389 -15.70 9.25 -7.30
CA TRP A 389 -15.36 9.12 -8.71
C TRP A 389 -13.94 8.59 -8.88
N ALA A 390 -12.95 9.13 -8.16
CA ALA A 390 -11.58 8.66 -8.25
C ALA A 390 -11.44 7.18 -7.83
N ALA A 391 -12.14 6.76 -6.77
CA ALA A 391 -12.17 5.37 -6.31
C ALA A 391 -12.83 4.44 -7.34
N THR A 392 -13.90 4.90 -8.00
CA THR A 392 -14.58 4.15 -9.05
C THR A 392 -13.70 4.01 -10.28
N GLU A 393 -13.17 5.13 -10.79
CA GLU A 393 -12.22 5.16 -11.91
C GLU A 393 -11.02 4.25 -11.64
N ARG A 394 -10.47 4.26 -10.41
CA ARG A 394 -9.38 3.37 -10.00
C ARG A 394 -9.75 1.90 -10.14
N LYS A 395 -10.95 1.50 -9.68
CA LYS A 395 -11.40 0.09 -9.77
C LYS A 395 -11.54 -0.36 -11.22
N TYR A 396 -12.19 0.44 -12.06
CA TYR A 396 -12.33 0.14 -13.49
C TYR A 396 -10.99 0.13 -14.23
N MET A 397 -10.07 1.03 -13.89
CA MET A 397 -8.71 1.02 -14.45
C MET A 397 -7.94 -0.25 -14.04
N SER A 398 -8.04 -0.70 -12.79
CA SER A 398 -7.44 -1.96 -12.33
C SER A 398 -7.97 -3.14 -13.12
N LEU A 399 -9.31 -3.26 -13.22
CA LEU A 399 -9.98 -4.31 -13.97
C LEU A 399 -9.60 -4.28 -15.46
N LEU A 400 -9.52 -3.11 -16.08
CA LEU A 400 -9.13 -2.98 -17.48
C LEU A 400 -7.70 -3.44 -17.69
N VAL A 401 -6.76 -3.05 -16.83
CA VAL A 401 -5.36 -3.46 -16.92
C VAL A 401 -5.19 -4.96 -16.73
N SER A 402 -5.85 -5.57 -15.73
CA SER A 402 -5.79 -7.02 -15.51
C SER A 402 -6.48 -7.80 -16.64
N THR A 403 -7.62 -7.31 -17.15
CA THR A 403 -8.30 -7.89 -18.32
C THR A 403 -7.43 -7.83 -19.57
N PHE A 404 -6.77 -6.70 -19.81
CA PHE A 404 -5.85 -6.54 -20.94
C PHE A 404 -4.64 -7.47 -20.82
N ALA A 405 -4.03 -7.57 -19.63
CA ALA A 405 -2.91 -8.48 -19.38
C ALA A 405 -3.31 -9.95 -19.62
N PHE A 406 -4.49 -10.35 -19.13
CA PHE A 406 -5.04 -11.69 -19.39
C PHE A 406 -5.28 -11.95 -20.88
N ALA A 407 -5.97 -11.03 -21.57
CA ALA A 407 -6.24 -11.15 -23.00
C ALA A 407 -4.95 -11.16 -23.83
N PHE A 408 -3.95 -10.38 -23.43
CA PHE A 408 -2.63 -10.37 -24.05
C PHE A 408 -1.93 -11.73 -23.89
N LEU A 409 -1.83 -12.26 -22.67
CA LEU A 409 -1.22 -13.57 -22.41
C LEU A 409 -1.98 -14.70 -23.11
N TRP A 410 -3.30 -14.61 -23.17
CA TRP A 410 -4.13 -15.58 -23.88
C TRP A 410 -3.86 -15.60 -25.39
N THR A 411 -3.91 -14.43 -26.03
CA THR A 411 -3.77 -14.32 -27.50
C THR A 411 -2.34 -14.52 -27.97
N ILE A 412 -1.34 -14.07 -27.21
CA ILE A 412 0.08 -14.31 -27.52
C ILE A 412 0.45 -15.77 -27.27
N GLY A 413 -0.09 -16.39 -26.21
CA GLY A 413 0.06 -17.82 -25.93
C GLY A 413 -0.44 -18.64 -27.12
N ALA A 414 -1.65 -18.37 -27.58
CA ALA A 414 -2.25 -19.03 -28.74
C ALA A 414 -1.39 -18.90 -30.00
N LEU A 415 -0.86 -17.70 -30.28
CA LEU A 415 -0.02 -17.46 -31.46
C LEU A 415 1.29 -18.25 -31.41
N VAL A 416 1.92 -18.33 -30.23
CA VAL A 416 3.17 -19.07 -30.07
C VAL A 416 2.93 -20.57 -30.12
N PHE A 417 1.88 -21.08 -29.47
CA PHE A 417 1.53 -22.51 -29.52
C PHE A 417 1.14 -22.97 -30.92
N GLU A 418 0.38 -22.18 -31.68
CA GLU A 418 0.10 -22.47 -33.10
C GLU A 418 1.42 -22.60 -33.89
N ARG A 419 2.40 -21.74 -33.60
CA ARG A 419 3.68 -21.74 -34.32
C ARG A 419 4.60 -22.88 -33.89
N ALA A 420 4.59 -23.23 -32.61
CA ALA A 420 5.40 -24.28 -31.99
C ALA A 420 4.89 -25.67 -32.35
N GLU A 421 3.57 -25.87 -32.30
CA GLU A 421 2.91 -27.17 -32.53
C GLU A 421 2.40 -27.32 -33.97
N ARG A 422 3.08 -26.70 -34.95
CA ARG A 422 2.73 -26.84 -36.37
C ARG A 422 2.82 -28.27 -36.88
N ASN A 423 3.68 -29.08 -36.28
CA ASN A 423 3.80 -30.52 -36.56
C ASN A 423 2.55 -31.32 -36.17
N GLN A 424 1.72 -30.79 -35.27
CA GLN A 424 0.43 -31.37 -34.86
C GLN A 424 -0.76 -30.71 -35.58
N ASP A 425 -0.53 -29.87 -36.59
CA ASP A 425 -1.56 -29.14 -37.33
C ASP A 425 -2.51 -28.32 -36.44
N TRP A 426 -2.00 -27.74 -35.35
CA TRP A 426 -2.80 -26.87 -34.48
C TRP A 426 -3.29 -25.65 -35.26
N SER A 427 -4.61 -25.48 -35.35
CA SER A 427 -5.19 -24.22 -35.83
C SER A 427 -5.05 -23.15 -34.75
N TYR A 428 -4.95 -21.88 -35.15
CA TYR A 428 -4.95 -20.75 -34.20
C TYR A 428 -6.11 -20.82 -33.19
N PHE A 429 -7.32 -21.19 -33.65
CA PHE A 429 -8.47 -21.35 -32.76
C PHE A 429 -8.29 -22.51 -31.77
N GLY A 430 -7.74 -23.65 -32.21
CA GLY A 430 -7.38 -24.76 -31.32
C GLY A 430 -6.35 -24.32 -30.27
N SER A 431 -5.33 -23.57 -30.68
CA SER A 431 -4.33 -23.00 -29.76
C SER A 431 -4.93 -21.97 -28.80
N LEU A 432 -5.93 -21.20 -29.25
CA LEU A 432 -6.67 -20.24 -28.44
C LEU A 432 -7.56 -20.95 -27.40
N TYR A 433 -8.23 -22.03 -27.81
CA TYR A 433 -8.97 -22.91 -26.91
C TYR A 433 -8.07 -23.57 -25.86
N PHE A 434 -6.95 -24.18 -26.28
CA PHE A 434 -5.95 -24.75 -25.38
C PHE A 434 -5.43 -23.71 -24.39
N SER A 435 -5.01 -22.54 -24.89
CA SER A 435 -4.51 -21.47 -24.03
C SER A 435 -5.58 -21.01 -23.03
N TYR A 436 -6.85 -20.99 -23.41
CA TYR A 436 -7.96 -20.62 -22.51
C TYR A 436 -8.17 -21.67 -21.40
N THR A 437 -8.25 -22.95 -21.77
CA THR A 437 -8.46 -24.05 -20.80
C THR A 437 -7.25 -24.23 -19.88
N THR A 438 -6.04 -23.97 -20.37
CA THR A 438 -4.83 -23.92 -19.54
C THR A 438 -4.81 -22.71 -18.61
N LEU A 439 -5.08 -21.51 -19.13
CA LEU A 439 -5.14 -20.28 -18.31
C LEU A 439 -6.09 -20.44 -17.14
N LEU A 440 -7.29 -20.97 -17.41
CA LEU A 440 -8.33 -21.24 -16.42
C LEU A 440 -8.10 -22.48 -15.55
N THR A 441 -6.94 -23.13 -15.66
CA THR A 441 -6.59 -24.34 -14.92
C THR A 441 -7.67 -25.44 -15.03
N ILE A 442 -8.29 -25.57 -16.21
CA ILE A 442 -9.26 -26.62 -16.54
C ILE A 442 -8.54 -27.85 -17.08
N GLY A 443 -7.62 -27.64 -18.03
CA GLY A 443 -6.70 -28.66 -18.55
C GLY A 443 -7.35 -29.97 -19.01
N TYR A 444 -8.19 -29.95 -20.04
CA TYR A 444 -8.87 -31.16 -20.54
C TYR A 444 -7.95 -32.25 -21.09
N GLY A 445 -6.71 -31.93 -21.49
CA GLY A 445 -5.77 -32.90 -22.06
C GLY A 445 -6.03 -33.31 -23.50
N ASP A 446 -6.96 -32.64 -24.20
CA ASP A 446 -7.26 -32.89 -25.61
C ASP A 446 -6.25 -32.23 -26.57
N PHE A 447 -5.63 -31.13 -26.15
CA PHE A 447 -4.49 -30.48 -26.81
C PHE A 447 -3.31 -30.43 -25.85
N GLN A 448 -2.14 -30.88 -26.30
CA GLN A 448 -0.94 -30.98 -25.47
C GLN A 448 0.34 -30.60 -26.26
N PRO A 449 1.22 -29.74 -25.72
CA PRO A 449 2.49 -29.41 -26.36
C PRO A 449 3.45 -30.62 -26.43
N MET A 450 3.79 -31.05 -27.64
CA MET A 450 4.70 -32.18 -27.86
C MET A 450 6.05 -31.72 -28.43
N SER A 451 6.11 -30.52 -29.00
CA SER A 451 7.35 -29.98 -29.57
C SER A 451 8.38 -29.62 -28.50
N ASN A 452 9.66 -29.68 -28.87
CA ASN A 452 10.76 -29.26 -28.00
C ASN A 452 10.71 -27.77 -27.65
N SER A 453 10.00 -26.96 -28.45
CA SER A 453 9.79 -25.53 -28.20
C SER A 453 8.55 -25.23 -27.34
N GLY A 454 7.50 -26.03 -27.50
CA GLY A 454 6.20 -25.83 -26.88
C GLY A 454 6.21 -26.11 -25.39
N LYS A 455 6.89 -27.17 -24.93
CA LYS A 455 6.99 -27.50 -23.49
C LYS A 455 7.73 -26.42 -22.67
N PRO A 456 8.93 -25.93 -23.07
CA PRO A 456 9.59 -24.83 -22.36
C PRO A 456 8.79 -23.52 -22.44
N PHE A 457 8.16 -23.23 -23.58
CA PHE A 457 7.28 -22.07 -23.71
C PHE A 457 6.09 -22.17 -22.76
N PHE A 458 5.46 -23.34 -22.66
CA PHE A 458 4.40 -23.61 -21.69
C PHE A 458 4.86 -23.26 -20.28
N VAL A 459 5.98 -23.81 -19.83
CA VAL A 459 6.50 -23.53 -18.47
C VAL A 459 6.72 -22.04 -18.25
N PHE A 460 7.39 -21.35 -19.19
CA PHE A 460 7.59 -19.91 -19.08
C PHE A 460 6.28 -19.12 -19.07
N TRP A 461 5.35 -19.48 -19.96
CA TRP A 461 4.10 -18.77 -20.15
C TRP A 461 3.16 -18.98 -18.96
N THR A 462 3.05 -20.20 -18.41
CA THR A 462 2.18 -20.51 -17.27
C THR A 462 2.59 -19.81 -15.99
N LEU A 463 3.91 -19.66 -15.74
CA LEU A 463 4.45 -18.87 -14.63
C LEU A 463 4.00 -17.39 -14.66
N LEU A 464 3.59 -16.87 -15.82
CA LEU A 464 3.03 -15.52 -15.99
C LEU A 464 1.50 -15.53 -16.05
N ALA A 465 0.94 -16.50 -16.76
CA ALA A 465 -0.46 -16.64 -17.08
C ALA A 465 -1.32 -16.92 -15.84
N VAL A 466 -0.93 -17.88 -15.00
CA VAL A 466 -1.73 -18.30 -13.83
C VAL A 466 -1.80 -17.20 -12.77
N PRO A 467 -0.68 -16.55 -12.35
CA PRO A 467 -0.77 -15.40 -11.44
C PRO A 467 -1.60 -14.25 -12.01
N THR A 468 -1.53 -14.01 -13.33
CA THR A 468 -2.33 -12.98 -13.99
C THR A 468 -3.83 -13.30 -13.92
N LEU A 469 -4.22 -14.57 -14.13
CA LEU A 469 -5.60 -15.00 -13.92
C LEU A 469 -6.05 -14.73 -12.48
N THR A 470 -5.24 -15.07 -11.48
CA THR A 470 -5.65 -14.88 -10.08
C THR A 470 -5.86 -13.40 -9.74
N ILE A 471 -5.03 -12.51 -10.29
CA ILE A 471 -5.21 -11.06 -10.16
C ILE A 471 -6.51 -10.61 -10.85
N LEU A 472 -6.80 -11.10 -12.05
CA LEU A 472 -8.05 -10.80 -12.75
C LEU A 472 -9.27 -11.25 -11.95
N ILE A 473 -9.27 -12.48 -11.43
CA ILE A 473 -10.36 -13.00 -10.58
C ILE A 473 -10.54 -12.11 -9.35
N SER A 474 -9.45 -11.65 -8.72
CA SER A 474 -9.52 -10.73 -7.58
C SER A 474 -10.15 -9.39 -7.95
N ASP A 475 -9.74 -8.76 -9.05
CA ASP A 475 -10.26 -7.45 -9.47
C ASP A 475 -11.72 -7.55 -9.98
N MET A 476 -12.07 -8.67 -10.62
CA MET A 476 -13.45 -9.02 -10.94
C MET A 476 -14.26 -9.21 -9.66
N GLY A 477 -13.74 -9.90 -8.65
CA GLY A 477 -14.38 -10.06 -7.33
C GLY A 477 -14.71 -8.71 -6.68
N ASP A 478 -13.74 -7.80 -6.59
CA ASP A 478 -13.93 -6.46 -6.01
C ASP A 478 -15.02 -5.63 -6.73
N THR A 479 -15.21 -5.88 -8.03
CA THR A 479 -16.15 -5.14 -8.89
C THR A 479 -17.52 -5.80 -8.95
N VAL A 480 -17.57 -7.11 -9.21
CA VAL A 480 -18.78 -7.91 -9.33
C VAL A 480 -19.46 -8.06 -7.99
N VAL A 481 -18.73 -8.28 -6.89
CA VAL A 481 -19.36 -8.36 -5.55
C VAL A 481 -20.07 -7.05 -5.22
N LYS A 482 -19.50 -5.89 -5.60
CA LYS A 482 -20.18 -4.60 -5.44
C LYS A 482 -21.44 -4.52 -6.32
N ALA A 483 -21.33 -4.87 -7.60
CA ALA A 483 -22.47 -4.86 -8.51
C ALA A 483 -23.60 -5.80 -8.05
N VAL A 484 -23.27 -7.01 -7.60
CA VAL A 484 -24.20 -7.98 -7.03
C VAL A 484 -24.80 -7.49 -5.73
N LYS A 485 -24.01 -6.84 -4.85
CA LYS A 485 -24.53 -6.22 -3.63
C LYS A 485 -25.52 -5.10 -3.96
N ASP A 486 -25.20 -4.24 -4.93
CA ASP A 486 -26.05 -3.13 -5.35
C ASP A 486 -27.36 -3.64 -5.98
N VAL A 487 -27.29 -4.68 -6.82
CA VAL A 487 -28.47 -5.36 -7.38
C VAL A 487 -29.28 -6.07 -6.30
N THR A 488 -28.63 -6.74 -5.35
CA THR A 488 -29.30 -7.43 -4.22
C THR A 488 -30.04 -6.43 -3.34
N ILE A 489 -29.41 -5.29 -3.01
CA ILE A 489 -30.06 -4.23 -2.22
C ILE A 489 -31.24 -3.65 -2.99
N TRP A 490 -31.08 -3.35 -4.28
CA TRP A 490 -32.16 -2.86 -5.13
C TRP A 490 -33.34 -3.85 -5.23
N LEU A 491 -33.05 -5.14 -5.42
CA LEU A 491 -34.07 -6.18 -5.44
C LEU A 491 -34.75 -6.27 -4.06
N GLY A 492 -33.99 -6.13 -2.98
CA GLY A 492 -34.50 -6.01 -1.62
C GLY A 492 -35.44 -4.81 -1.42
N GLU A 493 -35.08 -3.63 -1.90
CA GLU A 493 -35.93 -2.41 -1.92
C GLU A 493 -37.21 -2.57 -2.74
N ILE A 494 -37.20 -3.43 -3.76
CA ILE A 494 -38.39 -3.78 -4.54
C ILE A 494 -39.27 -4.80 -3.82
N THR A 495 -38.67 -5.81 -3.21
CA THR A 495 -39.40 -7.02 -2.76
C THR A 495 -39.72 -7.05 -1.27
N VAL A 496 -38.85 -6.56 -0.39
CA VAL A 496 -38.92 -6.85 1.06
C VAL A 496 -38.70 -5.62 1.96
N LEU A 497 -37.80 -4.70 1.62
CA LEU A 497 -37.48 -3.53 2.45
C LEU A 497 -38.53 -2.42 2.26
N PRO A 498 -39.32 -2.07 3.30
CA PRO A 498 -40.23 -0.95 3.23
C PRO A 498 -39.42 0.34 3.31
N SER A 499 -39.16 0.99 2.17
CA SER A 499 -38.88 2.43 2.17
C SER A 499 -40.22 3.14 2.35
N SER A 500 -40.33 3.90 3.43
CA SER A 500 -41.44 4.83 3.63
C SER A 500 -41.36 5.88 2.54
N GLU A 501 -42.34 5.88 1.64
CA GLU A 501 -42.60 6.89 0.60
C GLU A 501 -41.67 6.84 -0.64
N ASP A 502 -42.03 6.03 -1.65
CA ASP A 502 -42.14 6.48 -3.06
C ASP A 502 -42.44 5.35 -4.08
N THR A 503 -43.20 5.71 -5.12
CA THR A 503 -43.78 4.85 -6.16
C THR A 503 -42.75 3.93 -6.89
N ILE A 504 -43.18 2.72 -7.30
CA ILE A 504 -42.37 1.69 -8.02
C ILE A 504 -41.53 2.27 -9.18
N ALA A 505 -42.06 3.24 -9.94
CA ALA A 505 -41.35 3.86 -11.05
C ALA A 505 -40.08 4.62 -10.61
N ASN A 506 -40.12 5.27 -9.44
CA ASN A 506 -38.94 5.91 -8.87
C ASN A 506 -37.95 4.84 -8.38
N ARG A 507 -38.39 3.72 -7.80
CA ARG A 507 -37.51 2.60 -7.42
C ARG A 507 -36.72 2.02 -8.61
N LEU A 508 -37.37 1.91 -9.77
CA LEU A 508 -36.73 1.46 -11.01
C LEU A 508 -35.68 2.47 -11.50
N LYS A 509 -36.00 3.77 -11.42
CA LYS A 509 -35.04 4.85 -11.73
C LYS A 509 -33.85 4.89 -10.78
N HIS A 510 -34.06 4.72 -9.47
CA HIS A 510 -32.99 4.69 -8.47
C HIS A 510 -32.06 3.48 -8.65
N GLY A 511 -32.61 2.31 -9.00
CA GLY A 511 -31.81 1.12 -9.33
C GLY A 511 -30.95 1.31 -10.57
N VAL A 512 -31.56 1.76 -11.66
CA VAL A 512 -30.83 2.11 -12.89
C VAL A 512 -29.78 3.18 -12.59
N TYR A 513 -30.07 4.16 -11.73
CA TYR A 513 -29.16 5.23 -11.32
C TYR A 513 -27.91 4.71 -10.57
N LYS A 514 -28.06 3.79 -9.60
CA LYS A 514 -26.93 3.13 -8.93
C LYS A 514 -26.08 2.32 -9.92
N VAL A 515 -26.73 1.58 -10.82
CA VAL A 515 -26.05 0.72 -11.81
C VAL A 515 -25.35 1.54 -12.91
N THR A 516 -25.93 2.68 -13.31
CA THR A 516 -25.42 3.58 -14.37
C THR A 516 -24.56 4.74 -13.86
N LEU A 517 -24.01 4.62 -12.64
CA LEU A 517 -22.92 5.48 -12.17
C LEU A 517 -23.25 6.99 -12.09
N GLY A 518 -24.48 7.34 -11.69
CA GLY A 518 -24.75 8.66 -11.13
C GLY A 518 -24.93 9.81 -12.13
N GLN A 519 -25.24 9.56 -13.41
CA GLN A 519 -25.43 10.65 -14.39
C GLN A 519 -26.75 11.44 -14.27
N LEU A 520 -27.68 11.10 -13.37
CA LEU A 520 -28.95 11.83 -13.18
C LEU A 520 -29.43 11.82 -11.70
N ASP A 521 -29.24 12.94 -11.00
CA ASP A 521 -29.65 13.27 -9.61
C ASP A 521 -31.10 12.84 -9.25
N PRO A 522 -31.34 12.20 -8.07
CA PRO A 522 -31.92 12.96 -6.95
C PRO A 522 -31.52 12.51 -5.52
N ARG A 523 -31.35 13.53 -4.65
CA ARG A 523 -31.53 13.62 -3.17
C ARG A 523 -30.96 12.51 -2.26
N SER A 524 -29.99 12.95 -1.46
CA SER A 524 -29.40 12.38 -0.25
C SER A 524 -30.26 11.37 0.53
N SER A 525 -29.76 10.13 0.65
CA SER A 525 -30.14 9.21 1.72
C SER A 525 -29.10 9.25 2.82
N ASP A 526 -29.51 9.70 4.00
CA ASP A 526 -28.75 9.76 5.24
C ASP A 526 -28.57 8.33 5.80
N SER A 527 -27.37 7.76 5.69
CA SER A 527 -27.05 6.46 6.27
C SER A 527 -26.41 6.66 7.64
N ARG A 528 -27.25 6.77 8.67
CA ARG A 528 -26.85 6.65 10.08
C ARG A 528 -26.82 5.18 10.49
N ASP A 529 -25.80 4.44 10.07
CA ASP A 529 -25.53 3.11 10.64
C ASP A 529 -24.57 3.23 11.82
N LYS A 530 -25.14 3.20 13.02
CA LYS A 530 -24.40 2.95 14.27
C LYS A 530 -23.99 1.47 14.31
N HIS A 531 -22.85 1.13 13.72
CA HIS A 531 -22.21 -0.15 14.02
C HIS A 531 -21.58 -0.10 15.41
N LYS A 532 -22.11 -0.91 16.33
CA LYS A 532 -21.46 -1.24 17.61
C LYS A 532 -20.17 -2.00 17.30
N ALA A 533 -19.02 -1.40 17.64
CA ALA A 533 -17.74 -2.06 17.60
C ALA A 533 -17.76 -3.27 18.56
N GLY A 534 -17.61 -4.46 18.01
CA GLY A 534 -17.33 -5.69 18.75
C GLY A 534 -15.89 -6.09 18.47
N GLY A 535 -15.05 -6.04 19.49
CA GLY A 535 -13.65 -6.48 19.42
C GLY A 535 -13.18 -6.85 20.80
N LYS A 536 -13.10 -8.16 21.06
CA LYS A 536 -12.40 -8.75 22.20
C LYS A 536 -10.91 -8.73 21.87
N ASP A 537 -10.15 -7.91 22.59
CA ASP A 537 -8.69 -7.93 22.86
C ASP A 537 -8.14 -6.49 22.91
N LYS A 538 -8.20 -5.85 24.10
CA LYS A 538 -7.51 -4.58 24.42
C LYS A 538 -7.67 -4.17 25.91
N ASP A 539 -7.54 -5.11 26.84
CA ASP A 539 -7.97 -4.92 28.25
C ASP A 539 -7.05 -4.00 29.09
N THR A 540 -5.85 -3.62 28.63
CA THR A 540 -4.92 -2.79 29.44
C THR A 540 -4.94 -1.31 29.06
N LYS A 541 -5.01 -0.98 27.75
CA LYS A 541 -5.03 0.41 27.28
C LYS A 541 -6.40 1.08 27.50
N ASP A 542 -7.50 0.31 27.36
CA ASP A 542 -8.85 0.82 27.60
C ASP A 542 -9.08 1.16 29.08
N ARG A 543 -8.51 0.39 30.02
CA ARG A 543 -8.61 0.68 31.45
C ARG A 543 -7.88 1.96 31.81
N LEU A 544 -6.63 2.13 31.34
CA LEU A 544 -5.86 3.33 31.63
C LEU A 544 -6.57 4.60 31.13
N ALA A 545 -7.10 4.57 29.90
CA ALA A 545 -7.85 5.70 29.35
C ALA A 545 -9.16 5.97 30.12
N ALA A 546 -9.86 4.92 30.56
CA ALA A 546 -11.05 5.07 31.39
C ALA A 546 -10.71 5.63 32.79
N ASP A 547 -9.62 5.17 33.41
CA ASP A 547 -9.15 5.66 34.70
C ASP A 547 -8.76 7.15 34.60
N PHE A 548 -8.06 7.56 33.54
CA PHE A 548 -7.76 8.97 33.26
C PHE A 548 -9.02 9.80 32.96
N GLU A 549 -10.00 9.27 32.23
CA GLU A 549 -11.31 9.92 32.05
C GLU A 549 -12.01 10.14 33.40
N GLU A 550 -11.95 9.16 34.31
CA GLU A 550 -12.53 9.24 35.65
C GLU A 550 -11.77 10.24 36.53
N GLU A 551 -10.43 10.29 36.46
CA GLU A 551 -9.59 11.23 37.19
C GLU A 551 -9.84 12.68 36.73
N GLU A 552 -9.82 12.96 35.42
CA GLU A 552 -10.13 14.31 34.89
C GLU A 552 -11.55 14.76 35.26
N LYS A 553 -12.51 13.82 35.30
CA LYS A 553 -13.88 14.11 35.72
C LYS A 553 -13.98 14.36 37.23
N GLN A 554 -13.16 13.68 38.04
CA GLN A 554 -13.06 13.95 39.47
C GLN A 554 -12.42 15.32 39.71
N ASP A 555 -11.36 15.66 38.99
CA ASP A 555 -10.70 16.96 39.06
C ASP A 555 -11.61 18.11 38.56
N GLU A 556 -12.42 17.89 37.52
CA GLU A 556 -13.48 18.81 37.08
C GLU A 556 -14.46 19.08 38.23
N SER A 557 -14.90 18.02 38.92
CA SER A 557 -15.79 18.11 40.08
C SER A 557 -15.11 18.84 41.25
N ASP A 558 -13.84 18.57 41.53
CA ASP A 558 -13.08 19.19 42.60
C ASP A 558 -12.81 20.68 42.33
N ALA A 559 -12.48 21.06 41.10
CA ALA A 559 -12.34 22.44 40.66
C ALA A 559 -13.66 23.21 40.77
N ARG A 560 -14.77 22.56 40.39
CA ARG A 560 -16.13 23.09 40.55
C ARG A 560 -16.49 23.32 42.02
N HIS A 561 -16.13 22.38 42.90
CA HIS A 561 -16.31 22.53 44.34
C HIS A 561 -15.46 23.66 44.93
N LYS A 562 -14.27 23.92 44.38
CA LYS A 562 -13.41 25.06 44.74
C LYS A 562 -13.85 26.39 44.13
N GLY A 563 -14.77 26.37 43.16
CA GLY A 563 -15.22 27.56 42.43
C GLY A 563 -14.23 28.07 41.39
N ASP A 564 -13.23 27.27 41.00
CA ASP A 564 -12.26 27.61 39.97
C ASP A 564 -12.80 27.24 38.58
N ARG A 565 -13.47 28.21 37.95
CA ARG A 565 -14.06 28.03 36.61
C ARG A 565 -13.04 27.76 35.51
N TRP A 566 -11.84 28.31 35.64
CA TRP A 566 -10.81 28.12 34.61
C TRP A 566 -10.31 26.67 34.63
N GLN A 567 -10.05 26.16 35.83
CA GLN A 567 -9.63 24.78 36.02
C GLN A 567 -10.77 23.80 35.67
N GLU A 568 -12.03 24.11 36.02
CA GLU A 568 -13.21 23.35 35.61
C GLU A 568 -13.29 23.22 34.07
N ASP A 569 -13.19 24.33 33.33
CA ASP A 569 -13.25 24.34 31.87
C ASP A 569 -12.08 23.54 31.23
N ALA A 570 -10.89 23.63 31.81
CA ALA A 570 -9.71 22.89 31.35
C ALA A 570 -9.86 21.37 31.53
N HIS A 571 -10.28 20.92 32.72
CA HIS A 571 -10.55 19.50 32.97
C HIS A 571 -11.70 18.97 32.11
N HIS A 572 -12.78 19.76 31.96
CA HIS A 572 -13.89 19.41 31.08
C HIS A 572 -13.43 19.22 29.63
N HIS A 573 -12.61 20.14 29.11
CA HIS A 573 -12.06 20.04 27.76
C HIS A 573 -11.20 18.78 27.57
N ARG A 574 -10.33 18.45 28.52
CA ARG A 574 -9.49 17.24 28.49
C ARG A 574 -10.30 15.96 28.55
N HIS A 575 -11.30 15.90 29.44
CA HIS A 575 -12.23 14.77 29.52
C HIS A 575 -12.97 14.55 28.19
N VAL A 576 -13.44 15.62 27.54
CA VAL A 576 -14.06 15.52 26.20
C VAL A 576 -13.06 15.02 25.16
N LEU A 577 -11.83 15.55 25.13
CA LEU A 577 -10.77 15.09 24.21
C LEU A 577 -10.49 13.60 24.38
N LEU A 578 -10.27 13.11 25.60
CA LEU A 578 -10.02 11.70 25.90
C LEU A 578 -11.17 10.81 25.42
N SER A 579 -12.41 11.20 25.71
CA SER A 579 -13.60 10.46 25.28
C SER A 579 -13.69 10.33 23.76
N GLN A 580 -13.33 11.39 23.03
CA GLN A 580 -13.32 11.40 21.57
C GLN A 580 -12.14 10.63 21.00
N ILE A 581 -10.95 10.72 21.61
CA ILE A 581 -9.78 9.91 21.24
C ILE A 581 -10.14 8.43 21.30
N ARG A 582 -10.79 7.96 22.37
CA ARG A 582 -11.21 6.56 22.48
C ARG A 582 -12.17 6.16 21.36
N ARG A 583 -13.15 7.02 21.05
CA ARG A 583 -14.10 6.78 19.97
C ARG A 583 -13.42 6.71 18.60
N VAL A 584 -12.57 7.69 18.29
CA VAL A 584 -11.85 7.78 17.02
C VAL A 584 -10.83 6.64 16.89
N TYR A 585 -10.20 6.21 17.99
CA TYR A 585 -9.32 5.05 18.02
C TYR A 585 -10.05 3.75 17.66
N ALA A 586 -11.28 3.57 18.17
CA ALA A 586 -12.13 2.44 17.79
C ALA A 586 -12.50 2.51 16.30
N ASP A 587 -12.83 3.70 15.78
CA ASP A 587 -13.13 3.93 14.37
C ASP A 587 -11.88 3.67 13.47
N ALA A 588 -10.67 4.01 13.93
CA ALA A 588 -9.41 3.75 13.23
C ALA A 588 -9.02 2.25 13.25
N SER A 589 -9.40 1.53 14.30
CA SER A 589 -9.16 0.09 14.43
C SER A 589 -10.21 -0.76 13.69
N ALA A 590 -11.23 -0.16 13.09
CA ALA A 590 -12.29 -0.88 12.41
C ALA A 590 -11.84 -1.47 11.06
N ALA A 591 -12.41 -2.62 10.68
CA ALA A 591 -12.05 -3.30 9.42
C ALA A 591 -12.41 -2.49 8.16
N THR A 592 -13.40 -1.60 8.25
CA THR A 592 -13.75 -0.65 7.20
C THR A 592 -13.44 0.76 7.68
N PRO A 593 -12.58 1.52 6.98
CA PRO A 593 -12.29 2.90 7.34
C PRO A 593 -13.58 3.73 7.41
N LYS A 594 -13.77 4.40 8.55
CA LYS A 594 -14.93 5.27 8.73
C LYS A 594 -14.76 6.54 7.90
N LYS A 595 -15.78 6.84 7.09
CA LYS A 595 -15.94 8.14 6.43
C LYS A 595 -16.85 9.01 7.29
N TYR A 596 -16.31 10.06 7.90
CA TYR A 596 -17.11 10.94 8.76
C TYR A 596 -18.03 11.83 7.91
N SER A 597 -19.20 12.12 8.46
CA SER A 597 -20.12 13.12 7.90
C SER A 597 -19.57 14.53 8.06
N TYR A 598 -20.12 15.49 7.32
CA TYR A 598 -19.73 16.90 7.46
C TYR A 598 -20.02 17.43 8.88
N GLU A 599 -21.14 17.03 9.49
CA GLU A 599 -21.50 17.40 10.87
C GLU A 599 -20.48 16.87 11.89
N GLU A 600 -20.02 15.62 11.71
CA GLU A 600 -18.97 15.05 12.55
C GLU A 600 -17.64 15.80 12.36
N TRP A 601 -17.26 16.09 11.11
CA TRP A 601 -16.06 16.89 10.82
C TRP A 601 -16.13 18.28 11.45
N GLN A 602 -17.28 18.96 11.37
CA GLN A 602 -17.50 20.25 12.02
C GLN A 602 -17.32 20.15 13.54
N TYR A 603 -17.86 19.10 14.16
CA TYR A 603 -17.69 18.86 15.59
C TYR A 603 -16.21 18.66 15.97
N PHE A 604 -15.48 17.82 15.22
CA PHE A 604 -14.07 17.56 15.49
C PHE A 604 -13.19 18.78 15.24
N LEU A 605 -13.42 19.52 14.15
CA LEU A 605 -12.67 20.76 13.87
C LEU A 605 -12.90 21.80 14.97
N LYS A 606 -14.15 21.93 15.46
CA LYS A 606 -14.45 22.81 16.59
C LYS A 606 -13.72 22.40 17.86
N LEU A 607 -13.63 21.09 18.13
CA LEU A 607 -12.87 20.56 19.27
C LEU A 607 -11.36 20.82 19.13
N LEU A 608 -10.85 20.85 17.90
CA LEU A 608 -9.47 21.20 17.56
C LEU A 608 -9.21 22.71 17.57
N GLY A 609 -10.23 23.55 17.70
CA GLY A 609 -10.13 25.01 17.75
C GLY A 609 -10.40 25.74 16.44
N GLU A 610 -10.92 25.08 15.40
CA GLU A 610 -11.37 25.69 14.14
C GLU A 610 -12.90 25.67 14.06
N ASP A 611 -13.54 26.85 13.97
CA ASP A 611 -14.98 26.94 13.73
C ASP A 611 -15.27 27.07 12.24
N GLU A 612 -15.94 26.06 11.66
CA GLU A 612 -16.38 26.08 10.26
C GLU A 612 -17.34 27.24 9.93
N ALA A 613 -17.93 27.90 10.93
CA ALA A 613 -18.73 29.11 10.72
C ALA A 613 -17.88 30.38 10.56
N ASP A 614 -16.61 30.37 11.01
CA ASP A 614 -15.73 31.51 10.95
C ASP A 614 -14.87 31.50 9.68
N ALA A 615 -15.20 32.41 8.75
CA ALA A 615 -14.46 32.59 7.50
C ALA A 615 -12.99 33.03 7.71
N SER A 616 -12.60 33.45 8.92
CA SER A 616 -11.23 33.86 9.22
C SER A 616 -10.21 32.72 8.98
N TYR A 617 -10.61 31.47 9.19
CA TYR A 617 -9.78 30.27 8.99
C TYR A 617 -9.80 29.73 7.56
N HIS A 618 -10.64 30.25 6.66
CA HIS A 618 -10.88 29.63 5.36
C HIS A 618 -10.32 30.43 4.20
N ARG A 619 -9.96 29.72 3.13
CA ARG A 619 -9.62 30.32 1.83
C ARG A 619 -10.36 29.59 0.71
N ARG A 620 -10.42 30.21 -0.46
CA ARG A 620 -10.83 29.52 -1.69
C ARG A 620 -9.70 28.61 -2.16
N ALA A 621 -10.03 27.43 -2.68
CA ALA A 621 -9.03 26.56 -3.30
C ALA A 621 -8.36 27.27 -4.50
N PRO A 622 -7.01 27.36 -4.55
CA PRO A 622 -6.33 28.05 -5.64
C PRO A 622 -6.47 27.30 -6.96
N ILE A 623 -6.56 28.08 -8.05
CA ILE A 623 -6.97 27.60 -9.38
C ILE A 623 -5.76 27.45 -10.34
N HIS A 624 -4.74 28.33 -10.26
CA HIS A 624 -3.52 28.31 -11.07
C HIS A 624 -2.41 29.21 -10.51
N GLY A 625 -1.14 28.87 -10.78
CA GLY A 625 0.01 29.78 -10.65
C GLY A 625 0.67 29.88 -9.27
N ASP A 626 -0.06 29.65 -8.18
CA ASP A 626 0.49 29.53 -6.83
C ASP A 626 0.86 28.07 -6.46
N GLU A 627 0.87 27.14 -7.42
CA GLU A 627 1.09 25.70 -7.20
C GLU A 627 2.50 25.38 -6.70
N ASP A 628 3.54 26.00 -7.27
CA ASP A 628 4.91 25.88 -6.78
C ASP A 628 5.03 26.48 -5.38
N ARG A 629 4.22 27.48 -5.06
CA ARG A 629 4.19 28.09 -3.73
C ARG A 629 3.50 27.17 -2.72
N GLU A 630 2.36 26.57 -3.03
CA GLU A 630 1.73 25.57 -2.14
C GLU A 630 2.60 24.33 -1.94
N ALA A 631 3.14 23.76 -3.02
CA ALA A 631 4.01 22.60 -2.93
C ALA A 631 5.31 22.93 -2.18
N ARG A 632 5.92 24.11 -2.41
CA ARG A 632 7.07 24.57 -1.63
C ARG A 632 6.70 24.90 -0.19
N GLU A 633 5.55 25.48 0.10
CA GLU A 633 5.11 25.78 1.47
C GLU A 633 4.81 24.49 2.23
N ALA A 634 4.15 23.51 1.61
CA ALA A 634 3.94 22.18 2.18
C ALA A 634 5.26 21.43 2.39
N THR A 635 6.15 21.42 1.37
CA THR A 635 7.43 20.69 1.43
C THR A 635 8.43 21.35 2.38
N LYS A 636 8.52 22.69 2.38
CA LYS A 636 9.40 23.46 3.26
C LYS A 636 8.95 23.32 4.71
N LYS A 637 7.64 23.24 4.98
CA LYS A 637 7.11 23.07 6.34
C LYS A 637 7.16 21.62 6.83
N ASN A 638 6.92 20.60 5.99
CA ASN A 638 7.17 19.20 6.37
C ASN A 638 8.65 18.97 6.73
N ASN A 639 9.60 19.58 6.00
CA ASN A 639 11.03 19.49 6.34
C ASN A 639 11.43 20.27 7.61
N GLU A 640 10.65 21.28 8.01
CA GLU A 640 10.85 22.02 9.27
C GLU A 640 10.05 21.40 10.43
N GLY A 641 9.46 20.20 10.27
CA GLY A 641 8.63 19.55 11.29
C GLY A 641 7.30 20.25 11.54
N GLY A 642 6.90 21.16 10.65
CA GLY A 642 5.70 21.96 10.75
C GLY A 642 4.45 21.20 10.34
N ASN A 643 3.90 20.41 11.26
CA ASN A 643 2.49 20.05 11.26
C ASN A 643 1.63 21.30 11.03
N LEU A 644 0.48 21.15 10.40
CA LEU A 644 -0.52 22.21 10.25
C LEU A 644 -0.83 22.76 11.66
N TYR A 645 -0.22 23.88 12.08
CA TYR A 645 -0.44 24.45 13.41
C TYR A 645 -1.88 24.99 13.48
N ILE A 646 -2.78 24.19 14.06
CA ILE A 646 -4.14 24.58 14.40
C ILE A 646 -4.12 25.27 15.77
N GLY A 647 -4.52 26.54 15.82
CA GLY A 647 -5.05 27.19 17.03
C GLY A 647 -4.07 27.61 18.14
N ARG A 648 -3.42 28.77 18.00
CA ARG A 648 -3.04 29.61 19.15
C ARG A 648 -4.08 30.72 19.32
N HIS A 649 -5.14 30.45 20.07
CA HIS A 649 -5.93 31.51 20.68
C HIS A 649 -5.84 31.35 22.19
N GLY A 650 -4.99 32.18 22.81
CA GLY A 650 -4.94 32.31 24.26
C GLY A 650 -6.17 33.07 24.74
N ALA A 651 -6.98 32.43 25.57
CA ALA A 651 -7.68 33.13 26.63
C ALA A 651 -6.61 33.53 27.67
N GLY A 652 -5.97 34.68 27.42
CA GLY A 652 -4.91 35.22 28.25
C GLY A 652 -4.93 36.73 28.14
N SER A 653 -5.83 37.36 28.88
CA SER A 653 -5.73 38.78 29.18
C SER A 653 -4.67 38.97 30.24
N ASP A 654 -3.39 39.04 29.85
CA ASP A 654 -2.35 39.74 30.62
C ASP A 654 -1.08 39.94 29.78
N GLY A 655 -0.81 41.22 29.47
CA GLY A 655 0.51 41.73 29.11
C GLY A 655 0.95 41.61 27.64
N PRO A 656 1.41 42.71 27.00
CA PRO A 656 1.90 42.69 25.62
C PRO A 656 3.30 42.09 25.58
N LYS A 657 3.42 40.82 25.24
CA LYS A 657 4.66 40.28 24.66
C LYS A 657 4.40 40.07 23.18
N GLU A 658 5.09 40.85 22.35
CA GLU A 658 5.18 40.73 20.89
C GLU A 658 5.77 39.36 20.50
N GLY A 659 5.01 38.28 20.68
CA GLY A 659 5.28 36.99 20.06
C GLY A 659 4.41 36.90 18.83
N ARG A 660 5.02 36.96 17.63
CA ARG A 660 4.33 36.80 16.33
C ARG A 660 3.17 35.81 16.44
N ASP A 661 1.94 36.31 16.31
CA ASP A 661 0.75 35.50 16.20
C ASP A 661 0.88 34.61 14.96
N VAL A 662 1.26 33.36 15.15
CA VAL A 662 1.23 32.36 14.08
C VAL A 662 -0.24 31.97 13.91
N GLN A 663 -1.00 32.76 13.16
CA GLN A 663 -2.33 32.37 12.72
C GLN A 663 -2.22 31.05 11.94
N ALA A 664 -3.13 30.11 12.24
CA ALA A 664 -3.25 28.86 11.49
C ALA A 664 -3.39 29.17 10.00
N PRO A 665 -2.71 28.43 9.11
CA PRO A 665 -2.79 28.68 7.68
C PRO A 665 -4.21 28.41 7.17
N LYS A 666 -4.82 29.41 6.52
CA LYS A 666 -6.16 29.26 5.93
C LYS A 666 -6.20 28.09 4.95
N TRP A 667 -7.28 27.31 4.91
CA TRP A 667 -7.40 26.15 3.99
C TRP A 667 -8.82 25.99 3.40
N SER A 668 -9.00 25.00 2.52
CA SER A 668 -10.26 24.67 1.81
C SER A 668 -10.45 23.16 1.73
N TRP A 669 -11.68 22.65 1.78
CA TRP A 669 -11.95 21.20 1.63
C TRP A 669 -11.58 20.66 0.23
N ILE A 670 -11.52 21.52 -0.79
CA ILE A 670 -11.07 21.15 -2.15
C ILE A 670 -9.58 21.55 -2.35
N GLY A 671 -8.94 22.13 -1.34
CA GLY A 671 -7.53 22.47 -1.34
C GLY A 671 -6.63 21.24 -1.22
N ALA A 672 -5.36 21.37 -1.61
CA ALA A 672 -4.37 20.30 -1.48
C ALA A 672 -4.05 19.96 0.00
N GLN A 673 -4.28 20.91 0.92
CA GLN A 673 -4.11 20.75 2.37
C GLN A 673 -5.33 20.14 3.07
N SER A 674 -6.37 19.76 2.32
CA SER A 674 -7.55 19.14 2.92
C SER A 674 -7.17 17.83 3.63
N PRO A 675 -7.72 17.53 4.82
CA PRO A 675 -7.54 16.22 5.45
C PRO A 675 -8.06 15.07 4.57
N LEU A 676 -8.97 15.35 3.63
CA LEU A 676 -9.50 14.39 2.66
C LEU A 676 -8.55 14.08 1.50
N MET A 677 -7.43 14.79 1.39
CA MET A 677 -6.39 14.59 0.38
C MET A 677 -5.18 13.80 0.89
N GLY A 678 -5.10 13.56 2.20
CA GLY A 678 -4.04 12.81 2.84
C GLY A 678 -3.98 11.35 2.40
N ASP A 679 -2.86 10.71 2.70
CA ASP A 679 -2.64 9.27 2.58
C ASP A 679 -3.16 8.48 3.80
N LYS A 680 -3.30 9.15 4.95
CA LYS A 680 -3.92 8.64 6.18
C LYS A 680 -5.45 8.55 6.04
N GLU A 681 -6.03 7.56 6.72
CA GLU A 681 -7.48 7.48 6.85
C GLU A 681 -8.00 8.58 7.79
N GLU A 682 -9.26 8.99 7.64
CA GLU A 682 -9.81 10.15 8.37
C GLU A 682 -9.75 9.99 9.89
N ALA A 683 -9.97 8.76 10.39
CA ALA A 683 -9.90 8.46 11.82
C ALA A 683 -8.45 8.56 12.32
N GLU A 684 -7.47 8.12 11.55
CA GLU A 684 -6.05 8.24 11.90
C GLU A 684 -5.62 9.71 11.94
N TRP A 685 -6.04 10.49 10.94
CA TRP A 685 -5.78 11.93 10.89
C TRP A 685 -6.37 12.66 12.11
N LEU A 686 -7.63 12.36 12.45
CA LEU A 686 -8.29 12.93 13.62
C LEU A 686 -7.62 12.50 14.92
N LEU A 687 -7.24 11.23 15.04
CA LEU A 687 -6.62 10.69 16.23
C LEU A 687 -5.30 11.41 16.54
N GLU A 688 -4.43 11.56 15.53
CA GLU A 688 -3.16 12.27 15.67
C GLU A 688 -3.38 13.72 16.11
N ARG A 689 -4.35 14.41 15.50
CA ARG A 689 -4.63 15.81 15.81
C ARG A 689 -5.27 16.00 17.18
N LEU A 690 -6.11 15.07 17.62
CA LEU A 690 -6.68 15.07 18.97
C LEU A 690 -5.61 14.80 20.04
N PHE A 691 -4.66 13.90 19.78
CA PHE A 691 -3.53 13.69 20.69
C PHE A 691 -2.64 14.93 20.81
N GLN A 692 -2.33 15.59 19.68
CA GLN A 692 -1.59 16.85 19.71
C GLN A 692 -2.34 17.92 20.50
N ARG A 693 -3.66 18.02 20.32
CA ARG A 693 -4.48 18.98 21.06
C ARG A 693 -4.51 18.68 22.56
N LEU A 694 -4.57 17.40 22.94
CA LEU A 694 -4.50 16.97 24.33
C LEU A 694 -3.12 17.31 24.93
N GLU A 695 -2.04 17.01 24.23
CA GLU A 695 -0.67 17.33 24.66
C GLU A 695 -0.47 18.84 24.86
N GLU A 696 -0.97 19.67 23.94
CA GLU A 696 -0.99 21.14 24.06
C GLU A 696 -1.73 21.59 25.32
N SER A 697 -2.91 21.00 25.60
CA SER A 697 -3.73 21.33 26.78
C SER A 697 -3.09 20.90 28.11
N LEU A 698 -2.23 19.89 28.10
CA LEU A 698 -1.46 19.46 29.27
C LEU A 698 -0.23 20.35 29.50
N HIS A 699 0.39 20.85 28.42
CA HIS A 699 1.53 21.76 28.52
C HIS A 699 1.15 23.18 28.96
N SER A 700 -0.06 23.66 28.64
CA SER A 700 -0.52 24.98 29.08
C SER A 700 -0.60 25.14 30.60
N ASP A 701 -0.74 24.05 31.35
CA ASP A 701 -0.90 24.07 32.82
C ASP A 701 0.46 24.06 33.57
N ARG A 702 1.56 23.64 32.92
CA ARG A 702 2.87 23.53 33.59
C ARG A 702 3.45 24.83 34.16
N PRO A 703 3.24 26.03 33.59
CA PRO A 703 3.77 27.26 34.20
C PRO A 703 3.12 27.63 35.54
N GLN A 704 1.95 27.07 35.89
CA GLN A 704 1.27 27.39 37.16
C GLN A 704 1.68 26.45 38.30
N ALA A 705 2.03 25.20 37.99
CA ALA A 705 2.41 24.22 39.02
C ALA A 705 3.76 24.51 39.69
N GLU A 706 4.74 25.10 38.99
CA GLU A 706 6.04 25.46 39.59
C GLU A 706 5.94 26.68 40.52
N HIS A 707 5.00 27.60 40.29
CA HIS A 707 4.70 28.67 41.24
C HIS A 707 3.94 28.17 42.47
N GLY A 708 3.31 27.00 42.41
CA GLY A 708 2.66 26.34 43.55
C GLY A 708 3.60 25.81 44.64
N LYS A 709 4.91 25.66 44.37
CA LYS A 709 5.91 25.32 45.41
C LYS A 709 6.33 26.53 46.27
N HIS A 710 5.86 27.73 45.95
CA HIS A 710 5.86 28.85 46.88
C HIS A 710 4.47 29.01 47.49
N TYR A 711 4.01 27.98 48.21
CA TYR A 711 2.84 28.10 49.08
C TYR A 711 3.16 29.22 50.08
N PRO A 712 2.45 30.36 50.05
CA PRO A 712 2.90 31.53 50.78
C PRO A 712 2.78 31.26 52.27
N ARG A 713 3.88 31.53 52.95
CA ARG A 713 4.03 31.72 54.40
C ARG A 713 2.87 32.50 55.04
N ASP A 714 2.16 33.28 54.24
CA ASP A 714 0.99 34.11 54.58
C ASP A 714 -0.18 33.34 55.21
N LEU A 715 -0.45 32.08 54.83
CA LEU A 715 -1.54 31.29 55.45
C LEU A 715 -1.15 30.72 56.83
N GLN A 716 0.14 30.43 57.05
CA GLN A 716 0.64 30.10 58.39
C GLN A 716 0.63 31.34 59.29
N GLU A 717 1.01 32.51 58.76
CA GLU A 717 0.93 33.77 59.51
C GLU A 717 -0.52 34.21 59.77
N GLN A 718 -1.47 33.93 58.87
CA GLN A 718 -2.90 34.19 59.10
C GLN A 718 -3.47 33.29 60.19
N LYS A 719 -3.18 31.98 60.18
CA LYS A 719 -3.61 31.08 61.26
C LYS A 719 -2.99 31.45 62.60
N GLN A 720 -1.72 31.85 62.62
CA GLN A 720 -1.09 32.31 63.86
C GLN A 720 -1.69 33.63 64.36
N ARG A 721 -2.04 34.56 63.47
CA ARG A 721 -2.74 35.80 63.86
C ARG A 721 -4.17 35.57 64.34
N GLU A 722 -4.86 34.57 63.80
CA GLU A 722 -6.21 34.18 64.25
C GLU A 722 -6.16 33.48 65.62
N GLU A 723 -5.14 32.64 65.87
CA GLU A 723 -4.93 31.99 67.17
C GLU A 723 -4.43 32.98 68.25
N ASP A 724 -3.53 33.91 67.90
CA ASP A 724 -3.02 34.93 68.83
C ASP A 724 -4.03 36.06 69.09
N GLY A 725 -4.96 36.31 68.16
CA GLY A 725 -5.93 37.40 68.22
C GLY A 725 -7.17 37.15 69.10
N MET A 726 -7.43 35.90 69.51
CA MET A 726 -8.67 35.56 70.21
C MET A 726 -8.60 35.72 71.74
N GLY A 727 -7.53 36.31 72.26
CA GLY A 727 -7.24 36.41 73.71
C GLY A 727 -7.25 37.80 74.33
N SER A 728 -8.08 38.76 73.89
CA SER A 728 -8.23 40.05 74.64
C SER A 728 -9.48 40.83 74.27
N GLY A 729 -10.62 40.40 74.83
CA GLY A 729 -11.88 41.15 74.82
C GLY A 729 -12.50 41.14 76.21
N ARG A 730 -11.97 41.98 77.10
CA ARG A 730 -12.52 42.24 78.44
C ARG A 730 -13.97 42.71 78.34
N CYS A 731 -14.87 41.98 79.00
CA CYS A 731 -16.15 42.53 79.46
C CYS A 731 -15.90 43.75 80.36
N VAL A 732 -16.66 44.80 80.05
CA VAL A 732 -16.75 46.08 80.77
C VAL A 732 -17.74 45.94 81.92
N SER A 733 -17.37 46.53 83.07
CA SER A 733 -18.15 46.87 84.29
C SER A 733 -19.22 45.90 84.78
#